data_AF-A0A8E4ELN8-F1
#
_entry.id   AF-A0A8E4ELN8-F1
#
_cell.length_a   1.000
_cell.length_b   1.000
_cell.length_c   1.000
_cell.angle_alpha   90.00
_cell.angle_beta   90.00
_cell.angle_gamma   90.00
#
_symmetry.space_group_name_H-M   'P 1'
#
loop_
_entity.id
_entity.type
_entity.pdbx_description
1 polymer ?
#
loop_
_entity_poly.entity_id
_entity_poly.type
_entity_poly.pdbx_seq_one_letter_code
_entity_poly.pdbx_strand_id
1 'polypeptide(L)'
;MTVHDITHIDSLWDVADQVIGDKYEINEAEAFVLGGAFLLHDAAHVVAAYEGGLEEIKDTSEWKDLVSLRLGGGEPNAGSADEKFVLFNVIRELHASQAEKLPFISWLSAAGDTLFLIEDSEVRSYFGDIIGEIAASHHWSTNEVAERFHNRTLTPAGFLVNSSWMVDALKIALILRTADAAHVDSRRAPLFLSAINKPEGISKVHWESQQDIGRLTRQQNGELKMSSGAKFGVDRRAAWWLAFDTARMIDGELKAAQSVLADTGRPPFAATGVMNCASAASFAKVVPVKGWEPIDVYPKIGDVPHLIERLGGYALYGDKPEVALREMLQNSIDACTAHEHLCDLGNRKITVGLTRSQGDNWDFSVLDNGIGMSRYVLTDVLLDFGKSLWSSSDLIRELPSLASMGFISGGKFGIGFYSIFMLGGELSVTTRRYEKSVLDASEQWKLSFEDGLKGRPTLSVPDGGIKLKESGTRIVVSVSSEILSKLVGVERDKLDSKVELALAELIGRLAPASPFDIFVQISSGHSKKVVSADDWLTIKDGELVDRLGCRPQTKLFPVLDGDGNTIGRIAPGYSRGLFSDDENGAVGVYRGISATRVEGLAGLFILRGNNTNAIRTNAILDGGNMIWTDWAQRIINSGIKIPYSAYCILHPMIPGFDLPVWIREEISHSFAELRDFIKSANSVVLHLGAVSHEDTDDVTMSDFDSFLQVKRNVVIGPSSYYSRYGWRARKKPEFPWVMGFSRVDYEGSFGSFVESIWGGLIEEHEDVIVGMVNGVEITRQAILLKRELPELPA
;
A
#
# COMPACT_ATOMS: atom_id res chain seq x y z
N MET A 1 -14.11 -15.07 -21.88
CA MET A 1 -13.03 -15.78 -22.60
C MET A 1 -13.49 -16.17 -23.99
N THR A 2 -12.54 -16.44 -24.88
CA THR A 2 -12.74 -17.09 -26.19
C THR A 2 -13.09 -18.58 -26.02
N VAL A 3 -13.28 -19.31 -27.11
CA VAL A 3 -13.67 -20.73 -27.09
C VAL A 3 -12.50 -21.63 -26.68
N HIS A 4 -12.72 -22.51 -25.68
CA HIS A 4 -11.74 -23.49 -25.15
C HIS A 4 -12.32 -24.92 -25.17
N ASP A 5 -13.17 -25.22 -26.17
CA ASP A 5 -13.79 -26.56 -26.33
C ASP A 5 -12.94 -27.48 -27.23
N ILE A 6 -13.46 -28.65 -27.58
CA ILE A 6 -12.75 -29.65 -28.40
C ILE A 6 -12.24 -29.11 -29.75
N THR A 7 -12.89 -28.07 -30.30
CA THR A 7 -12.44 -27.47 -31.57
C THR A 7 -11.11 -26.74 -31.44
N HIS A 8 -10.78 -26.26 -30.23
CA HIS A 8 -9.46 -25.71 -29.92
C HIS A 8 -8.39 -26.79 -29.99
N ILE A 9 -8.65 -27.93 -29.37
CA ILE A 9 -7.73 -29.05 -29.26
C ILE A 9 -7.42 -29.61 -30.65
N ASP A 10 -8.44 -29.78 -31.50
CA ASP A 10 -8.26 -30.18 -32.89
C ASP A 10 -7.41 -29.16 -33.68
N SER A 11 -7.61 -27.87 -33.41
CA SER A 11 -6.86 -26.80 -34.07
C SER A 11 -5.39 -26.71 -33.62
N LEU A 12 -5.04 -27.25 -32.44
CA LEU A 12 -3.64 -27.27 -31.98
C LEU A 12 -2.77 -28.16 -32.85
N TRP A 13 -3.27 -29.29 -33.35
CA TRP A 13 -2.57 -30.13 -34.32
C TRP A 13 -2.24 -29.39 -35.61
N ASP A 14 -3.25 -28.68 -36.10
CA ASP A 14 -3.18 -27.81 -37.27
C ASP A 14 -2.09 -26.73 -37.12
N VAL A 15 -2.01 -26.11 -35.94
CA VAL A 15 -1.03 -25.05 -35.67
C VAL A 15 0.36 -25.64 -35.42
N ALA A 16 0.45 -26.75 -34.69
CA ALA A 16 1.70 -27.47 -34.46
C ALA A 16 2.38 -27.85 -35.78
N ASP A 17 1.62 -28.34 -36.77
CA ASP A 17 2.13 -28.62 -38.12
C ASP A 17 2.74 -27.39 -38.81
N GLN A 18 2.13 -26.21 -38.63
CA GLN A 18 2.69 -24.95 -39.12
C GLN A 18 3.96 -24.53 -38.38
N VAL A 19 4.08 -24.86 -37.09
CA VAL A 19 5.26 -24.54 -36.27
C VAL A 19 6.42 -25.49 -36.57
N ILE A 20 6.24 -26.80 -36.42
CA ILE A 20 7.33 -27.77 -36.50
C ILE A 20 7.72 -28.09 -37.95
N GLY A 21 6.73 -28.12 -38.85
CA GLY A 21 6.89 -28.46 -40.26
C GLY A 21 7.01 -29.95 -40.58
N ASP A 22 6.81 -30.25 -41.85
CA ASP A 22 6.49 -31.58 -42.39
C ASP A 22 7.64 -32.59 -42.25
N LYS A 23 8.83 -32.12 -41.86
CA LYS A 23 10.06 -32.93 -41.70
C LYS A 23 10.45 -33.13 -40.24
N TYR A 24 9.71 -32.56 -39.30
CA TYR A 24 10.01 -32.69 -37.88
C TYR A 24 9.50 -34.04 -37.38
N GLU A 25 10.41 -34.94 -37.02
CA GLU A 25 10.06 -36.30 -36.64
C GLU A 25 9.32 -36.32 -35.29
N ILE A 26 8.16 -36.96 -35.24
CA ILE A 26 7.40 -37.28 -34.03
C ILE A 26 7.02 -38.76 -34.13
N ASN A 27 7.42 -39.56 -33.14
CA ASN A 27 7.00 -40.96 -33.08
C ASN A 27 5.62 -41.12 -32.42
N GLU A 28 5.06 -42.32 -32.47
CA GLU A 28 3.70 -42.62 -32.03
C GLU A 28 3.50 -42.42 -30.52
N ALA A 29 4.52 -42.70 -29.69
CA ALA A 29 4.44 -42.45 -28.25
C ALA A 29 4.50 -40.94 -27.95
N GLU A 30 5.35 -40.20 -28.65
CA GLU A 30 5.41 -38.74 -28.57
C GLU A 30 4.09 -38.09 -29.04
N ALA A 31 3.49 -38.60 -30.12
CA ALA A 31 2.20 -38.13 -30.62
C ALA A 31 1.08 -38.41 -29.61
N PHE A 32 1.08 -39.58 -28.96
CA PHE A 32 0.13 -39.88 -27.89
C PHE A 32 0.28 -38.92 -26.70
N VAL A 33 1.51 -38.68 -26.24
CA VAL A 33 1.77 -37.76 -25.12
C VAL A 33 1.41 -36.32 -25.49
N LEU A 34 1.75 -35.85 -26.70
CA LEU A 34 1.36 -34.54 -27.21
C LEU A 34 -0.16 -34.38 -27.27
N GLY A 35 -0.87 -35.40 -27.77
CA GLY A 35 -2.32 -35.39 -27.83
C GLY A 35 -2.98 -35.37 -26.46
N GLY A 36 -2.45 -36.13 -25.50
CA GLY A 36 -2.86 -36.06 -24.10
C GLY A 36 -2.65 -34.66 -23.52
N ALA A 37 -1.50 -34.05 -23.76
CA ALA A 37 -1.20 -32.71 -23.26
C ALA A 37 -2.11 -31.64 -23.88
N PHE A 38 -2.37 -31.71 -25.20
CA PHE A 38 -3.35 -30.85 -25.88
C PHE A 38 -4.73 -30.99 -25.25
N LEU A 39 -5.17 -32.21 -24.96
CA LEU A 39 -6.48 -32.45 -24.35
C LEU A 39 -6.58 -31.83 -22.95
N LEU A 40 -5.53 -31.92 -22.15
CA LEU A 40 -5.61 -31.62 -20.72
C LEU A 40 -5.20 -30.19 -20.31
N HIS A 41 -4.37 -29.48 -21.08
CA HIS A 41 -3.80 -28.18 -20.65
C HIS A 41 -4.85 -27.15 -20.22
N ASP A 42 -5.96 -27.04 -20.96
CA ASP A 42 -7.09 -26.14 -20.68
C ASP A 42 -8.28 -26.82 -19.99
N ALA A 43 -8.28 -28.15 -19.88
CA ALA A 43 -9.44 -28.92 -19.40
C ALA A 43 -9.78 -28.64 -17.93
N ALA A 44 -8.83 -28.08 -17.16
CA ALA A 44 -9.03 -27.70 -15.77
C ALA A 44 -9.74 -26.35 -15.57
N HIS A 45 -10.22 -25.70 -16.64
CA HIS A 45 -11.05 -24.49 -16.56
C HIS A 45 -12.52 -24.71 -16.13
N VAL A 46 -12.86 -25.91 -15.63
CA VAL A 46 -14.22 -26.26 -15.21
C VAL A 46 -14.23 -26.86 -13.80
N VAL A 47 -15.32 -26.66 -13.07
CA VAL A 47 -15.51 -27.21 -11.72
C VAL A 47 -15.45 -28.75 -11.70
N ALA A 48 -15.85 -29.41 -12.79
CA ALA A 48 -15.80 -30.86 -12.91
C ALA A 48 -14.38 -31.46 -12.90
N ALA A 49 -13.35 -30.64 -13.08
CA ALA A 49 -11.95 -31.05 -12.98
C ALA A 49 -11.47 -31.22 -11.52
N TYR A 50 -12.30 -30.88 -10.54
CA TYR A 50 -11.99 -30.92 -9.10
C TYR A 50 -12.89 -31.98 -8.45
N GLU A 51 -12.31 -32.92 -7.70
CA GLU A 51 -13.04 -34.08 -7.13
C GLU A 51 -14.11 -33.64 -6.13
N GLY A 52 -13.84 -32.61 -5.32
CA GLY A 52 -14.80 -32.00 -4.40
C GLY A 52 -15.63 -30.88 -5.03
N GLY A 53 -15.52 -30.67 -6.35
CA GLY A 53 -16.28 -29.67 -7.09
C GLY A 53 -16.07 -28.24 -6.57
N LEU A 54 -17.16 -27.47 -6.46
CA LEU A 54 -17.07 -26.07 -6.05
C LEU A 54 -16.58 -25.91 -4.60
N GLU A 55 -16.90 -26.86 -3.73
CA GLU A 55 -16.50 -26.78 -2.31
C GLU A 55 -14.99 -26.96 -2.15
N GLU A 56 -14.36 -27.83 -2.94
CA GLU A 56 -12.90 -27.94 -2.99
C GLU A 56 -12.26 -26.61 -3.41
N ILE A 57 -12.81 -25.97 -4.45
CA ILE A 57 -12.30 -24.67 -4.94
C ILE A 57 -12.48 -23.59 -3.86
N LYS A 58 -13.62 -23.55 -3.16
CA LYS A 58 -13.89 -22.61 -2.07
C LYS A 58 -12.96 -22.80 -0.87
N ASP A 59 -12.45 -24.01 -0.66
CA ASP A 59 -11.52 -24.30 0.42
C ASP A 59 -10.08 -23.89 0.10
N THR A 60 -9.75 -23.61 -1.16
CA THR A 60 -8.41 -23.15 -1.56
C THR A 60 -8.01 -21.80 -0.95
N SER A 61 -6.71 -21.61 -0.74
CA SER A 61 -6.14 -20.32 -0.32
C SER A 61 -6.46 -19.19 -1.30
N GLU A 62 -6.43 -19.49 -2.59
CA GLU A 62 -6.65 -18.58 -3.70
C GLU A 62 -8.06 -18.00 -3.67
N TRP A 63 -9.07 -18.84 -3.36
CA TRP A 63 -10.43 -18.38 -3.16
C TRP A 63 -10.54 -17.47 -1.95
N LYS A 64 -10.09 -17.95 -0.78
CA LYS A 64 -10.21 -17.23 0.49
C LYS A 64 -9.50 -15.88 0.44
N ASP A 65 -8.32 -15.82 -0.17
CA ASP A 65 -7.55 -14.59 -0.33
C ASP A 65 -8.20 -13.62 -1.31
N LEU A 66 -8.69 -14.10 -2.46
CA LEU A 66 -9.36 -13.22 -3.43
C LEU A 66 -10.66 -12.64 -2.85
N VAL A 67 -11.42 -13.43 -2.08
CA VAL A 67 -12.60 -12.97 -1.33
C VAL A 67 -12.20 -11.93 -0.28
N SER A 68 -11.11 -12.16 0.47
CA SER A 68 -10.59 -11.18 1.44
C SER A 68 -10.22 -9.85 0.77
N LEU A 69 -9.39 -9.90 -0.27
CA LEU A 69 -8.89 -8.73 -0.98
C LEU A 69 -9.99 -7.94 -1.69
N ARG A 70 -10.98 -8.63 -2.27
CA ARG A 70 -11.98 -7.98 -3.13
C ARG A 70 -13.30 -7.67 -2.43
N LEU A 71 -13.73 -8.53 -1.51
CA LEU A 71 -15.05 -8.47 -0.88
C LEU A 71 -14.96 -8.21 0.64
N GLY A 72 -13.76 -8.00 1.18
CA GLY A 72 -13.55 -7.76 2.62
C GLY A 72 -13.79 -8.99 3.49
N GLY A 73 -13.67 -10.19 2.91
CA GLY A 73 -13.75 -11.47 3.62
C GLY A 73 -15.15 -12.07 3.72
N GLY A 74 -16.19 -11.40 3.23
CA GLY A 74 -17.54 -11.96 3.16
C GLY A 74 -17.69 -12.94 2.00
N GLU A 75 -18.06 -14.19 2.30
CA GLU A 75 -18.32 -15.21 1.27
C GLU A 75 -19.46 -14.74 0.33
N PRO A 76 -19.26 -14.77 -1.00
CA PRO A 76 -20.27 -14.31 -1.93
C PRO A 76 -21.49 -15.22 -1.94
N ASN A 77 -22.67 -14.63 -2.16
CA ASN A 77 -23.91 -15.40 -2.30
C ASN A 77 -23.86 -16.32 -3.52
N ALA A 78 -24.41 -17.54 -3.39
CA ALA A 78 -24.46 -18.51 -4.47
C ALA A 78 -25.13 -17.94 -5.74
N GLY A 79 -24.49 -18.12 -6.89
CA GLY A 79 -24.93 -17.65 -8.20
C GLY A 79 -24.76 -16.15 -8.46
N SER A 80 -24.24 -15.39 -7.49
CA SER A 80 -24.02 -13.95 -7.62
C SER A 80 -22.96 -13.59 -8.66
N ALA A 81 -22.93 -12.32 -9.07
CA ALA A 81 -21.86 -11.82 -9.95
C ALA A 81 -20.49 -11.91 -9.27
N ASP A 82 -20.44 -11.72 -7.95
CA ASP A 82 -19.21 -11.81 -7.16
C ASP A 82 -18.68 -13.25 -7.09
N GLU A 83 -19.55 -14.25 -6.83
CA GLU A 83 -19.13 -15.67 -6.83
C GLU A 83 -18.58 -16.06 -8.21
N LYS A 84 -19.26 -15.66 -9.29
CA LYS A 84 -18.80 -15.93 -10.66
C LYS A 84 -17.47 -15.25 -10.96
N PHE A 85 -17.27 -14.02 -10.48
CA PHE A 85 -16.01 -13.31 -10.64
C PHE A 85 -14.88 -14.00 -9.90
N VAL A 86 -15.08 -14.37 -8.62
CA VAL A 86 -14.07 -15.08 -7.81
C VAL A 86 -13.75 -16.43 -8.45
N LEU A 87 -14.77 -17.25 -8.74
CA LEU A 87 -14.62 -18.57 -9.36
C LEU A 87 -13.84 -18.50 -10.67
N PHE A 88 -14.18 -17.54 -11.53
CA PHE A 88 -13.50 -17.35 -12.81
C PHE A 88 -12.00 -17.08 -12.64
N ASN A 89 -11.62 -16.23 -11.69
CA ASN A 89 -10.21 -15.88 -11.48
C ASN A 89 -9.45 -16.99 -10.76
N VAL A 90 -10.07 -17.64 -9.76
CA VAL A 90 -9.44 -18.74 -9.00
C VAL A 90 -9.17 -19.94 -9.89
N ILE A 91 -10.15 -20.37 -10.68
CA ILE A 91 -9.95 -21.48 -11.64
C ILE A 91 -8.84 -21.14 -12.64
N ARG A 92 -8.73 -19.87 -13.06
CA ARG A 92 -7.65 -19.44 -13.95
C ARG A 92 -6.28 -19.46 -13.28
N GLU A 93 -6.19 -19.25 -11.97
CA GLU A 93 -4.91 -19.40 -11.27
C GLU A 93 -4.56 -20.89 -11.09
N LEU A 94 -5.56 -21.73 -10.79
CA LEU A 94 -5.36 -23.15 -10.47
C LEU A 94 -5.27 -24.09 -11.67
N HIS A 95 -5.83 -23.74 -12.84
CA HIS A 95 -6.01 -24.72 -13.92
C HIS A 95 -4.72 -25.41 -14.37
N ALA A 96 -3.58 -24.70 -14.45
CA ALA A 96 -2.33 -25.33 -14.87
C ALA A 96 -1.86 -26.40 -13.86
N SER A 97 -1.91 -26.11 -12.56
CA SER A 97 -1.55 -27.09 -11.52
C SER A 97 -2.57 -28.21 -11.39
N GLN A 98 -3.84 -27.93 -11.72
CA GLN A 98 -4.88 -28.96 -11.76
C GLN A 98 -4.78 -29.83 -13.01
N ALA A 99 -4.37 -29.28 -14.16
CA ALA A 99 -4.11 -30.01 -15.40
C ALA A 99 -3.03 -31.08 -15.22
N GLU A 100 -2.05 -30.82 -14.34
CA GLU A 100 -1.02 -31.79 -13.94
C GLU A 100 -1.63 -33.06 -13.32
N LYS A 101 -2.69 -32.91 -12.53
CA LYS A 101 -3.33 -34.00 -11.77
C LYS A 101 -4.41 -34.73 -12.57
N LEU A 102 -5.01 -34.07 -13.57
CA LEU A 102 -6.12 -34.58 -14.37
C LEU A 102 -5.95 -36.03 -14.89
N PRO A 103 -4.77 -36.49 -15.33
CA PRO A 103 -4.59 -37.87 -15.79
C PRO A 103 -5.02 -38.93 -14.77
N PHE A 104 -4.96 -38.62 -13.47
CA PHE A 104 -5.21 -39.54 -12.37
C PHE A 104 -6.52 -39.28 -11.61
N ILE A 105 -7.21 -38.18 -11.92
CA ILE A 105 -8.52 -37.88 -11.34
C ILE A 105 -9.55 -38.87 -11.90
N SER A 106 -10.52 -39.23 -11.06
CA SER A 106 -11.55 -40.20 -11.41
C SER A 106 -12.96 -39.70 -11.13
N TRP A 107 -13.93 -40.25 -11.86
CA TRP A 107 -15.35 -39.94 -11.71
C TRP A 107 -16.17 -41.21 -11.58
N LEU A 108 -17.25 -41.16 -10.81
CA LEU A 108 -18.17 -42.31 -10.69
C LEU A 108 -19.24 -42.26 -11.77
N SER A 109 -19.42 -43.37 -12.47
CA SER A 109 -20.53 -43.58 -13.39
C SER A 109 -21.85 -43.74 -12.61
N ALA A 110 -22.98 -43.62 -13.31
CA ALA A 110 -24.30 -43.90 -12.71
C ALA A 110 -24.44 -45.35 -12.20
N ALA A 111 -23.61 -46.28 -12.70
CA ALA A 111 -23.56 -47.67 -12.26
C ALA A 111 -22.60 -47.89 -11.07
N GLY A 112 -21.83 -46.86 -10.66
CA GLY A 112 -20.83 -46.93 -9.60
C GLY A 112 -19.42 -47.32 -10.07
N ASP A 113 -19.20 -47.42 -11.38
CA ASP A 113 -17.87 -47.71 -11.94
C ASP A 113 -16.98 -46.46 -11.87
N THR A 114 -15.71 -46.63 -11.53
CA THR A 114 -14.72 -45.56 -11.56
C THR A 114 -14.19 -45.37 -12.98
N LEU A 115 -14.33 -44.16 -13.51
CA LEU A 115 -13.90 -43.75 -14.85
C LEU A 115 -12.71 -42.79 -14.75
N PHE A 116 -11.78 -42.90 -15.70
CA PHE A 116 -10.59 -42.05 -15.83
C PHE A 116 -10.53 -41.45 -17.24
N LEU A 117 -9.88 -40.30 -17.40
CA LEU A 117 -9.67 -39.73 -18.75
C LEU A 117 -8.78 -40.63 -19.62
N ILE A 118 -7.79 -41.28 -18.99
CA ILE A 118 -6.98 -42.33 -19.60
C ILE A 118 -7.41 -43.65 -18.95
N GLU A 119 -8.37 -44.37 -19.54
CA GLU A 119 -8.95 -45.59 -18.95
C GLU A 119 -7.92 -46.71 -18.72
N ASP A 120 -7.03 -46.95 -19.69
CA ASP A 120 -6.01 -47.99 -19.58
C ASP A 120 -5.02 -47.67 -18.45
N SER A 121 -4.95 -48.55 -17.45
CA SER A 121 -4.15 -48.34 -16.25
C SER A 121 -2.64 -48.41 -16.50
N GLU A 122 -2.17 -49.23 -17.44
CA GLU A 122 -0.73 -49.32 -17.75
C GLU A 122 -0.28 -48.06 -18.48
N VAL A 123 -1.08 -47.59 -19.45
CA VAL A 123 -0.83 -46.33 -20.18
C VAL A 123 -0.88 -45.14 -19.23
N ARG A 124 -1.92 -45.05 -18.38
CA ARG A 124 -2.07 -43.96 -17.39
C ARG A 124 -0.90 -43.95 -16.40
N SER A 125 -0.52 -45.11 -15.87
CA SER A 125 0.61 -45.19 -14.92
C SER A 125 1.95 -44.83 -15.55
N TYR A 126 2.13 -45.03 -16.86
CA TYR A 126 3.40 -44.79 -17.54
C TYR A 126 3.53 -43.37 -18.12
N PHE A 127 2.46 -42.88 -18.76
CA PHE A 127 2.46 -41.59 -19.44
C PHE A 127 1.68 -40.49 -18.70
N GLY A 128 0.88 -40.83 -17.69
CA GLY A 128 0.01 -39.87 -16.99
C GLY A 128 0.78 -38.70 -16.41
N ASP A 129 1.83 -38.95 -15.62
CA ASP A 129 2.64 -37.89 -15.01
C ASP A 129 3.23 -36.95 -16.07
N ILE A 130 3.84 -37.49 -17.14
CA ILE A 130 4.48 -36.64 -18.15
C ILE A 130 3.47 -35.85 -18.98
N ILE A 131 2.29 -36.42 -19.26
CA ILE A 131 1.20 -35.73 -19.93
C ILE A 131 0.73 -34.56 -19.07
N GLY A 132 0.52 -34.80 -17.77
CA GLY A 132 0.12 -33.77 -16.81
C GLY A 132 1.18 -32.67 -16.67
N GLU A 133 2.44 -33.03 -16.44
CA GLU A 133 3.56 -32.09 -16.33
C GLU A 133 3.68 -31.21 -17.58
N ILE A 134 3.59 -31.79 -18.78
CA ILE A 134 3.65 -31.05 -20.04
C ILE A 134 2.42 -30.14 -20.18
N ALA A 135 1.22 -30.62 -19.86
CA ALA A 135 0.00 -29.82 -19.90
C ALA A 135 0.11 -28.59 -18.98
N ALA A 136 0.59 -28.76 -17.75
CA ALA A 136 0.82 -27.68 -16.81
C ALA A 136 1.89 -26.68 -17.30
N SER A 137 2.87 -27.16 -18.06
CA SER A 137 4.02 -26.36 -18.50
C SER A 137 3.71 -25.20 -19.43
N HIS A 138 2.50 -25.11 -19.99
CA HIS A 138 2.10 -23.96 -20.81
C HIS A 138 2.04 -22.65 -20.00
N HIS A 139 1.92 -22.75 -18.66
CA HIS A 139 1.95 -21.61 -17.73
C HIS A 139 3.35 -21.30 -17.17
N TRP A 140 4.36 -22.11 -17.46
CA TRP A 140 5.72 -21.91 -16.95
C TRP A 140 6.49 -20.88 -17.79
N SER A 141 7.64 -20.42 -17.30
CA SER A 141 8.57 -19.67 -18.15
C SER A 141 9.32 -20.62 -19.09
N THR A 142 9.75 -20.15 -20.27
CA THR A 142 10.55 -20.98 -21.20
C THR A 142 11.83 -21.53 -20.55
N ASN A 143 12.43 -20.76 -19.64
CA ASN A 143 13.61 -21.21 -18.88
C ASN A 143 13.27 -22.34 -17.91
N GLU A 144 12.15 -22.25 -17.19
CA GLU A 144 11.69 -23.30 -16.29
C GLU A 144 11.38 -24.60 -17.05
N VAL A 145 10.71 -24.48 -18.21
CA VAL A 145 10.45 -25.62 -19.11
C VAL A 145 11.77 -26.27 -19.53
N ALA A 146 12.76 -25.47 -19.93
CA ALA A 146 14.08 -25.97 -20.28
C ALA A 146 14.75 -26.68 -19.10
N GLU A 147 14.81 -26.06 -17.92
CA GLU A 147 15.44 -26.62 -16.72
C GLU A 147 14.80 -27.93 -16.27
N ARG A 148 13.46 -28.01 -16.23
CA ARG A 148 12.74 -29.21 -15.77
C ARG A 148 12.79 -30.36 -16.77
N PHE A 149 12.70 -30.08 -18.08
CA PHE A 149 12.58 -31.13 -19.09
C PHE A 149 13.85 -31.43 -19.89
N HIS A 150 14.94 -30.66 -19.75
CA HIS A 150 16.17 -30.84 -20.55
C HIS A 150 16.64 -32.29 -20.67
N ASN A 151 16.65 -33.01 -19.55
CA ASN A 151 17.09 -34.41 -19.43
C ASN A 151 15.93 -35.40 -19.22
N ARG A 152 14.68 -34.97 -19.44
CA ARG A 152 13.50 -35.79 -19.19
C ARG A 152 13.11 -36.54 -20.47
N THR A 153 13.72 -37.70 -20.66
CA THR A 153 13.41 -38.60 -21.78
C THR A 153 12.91 -39.94 -21.25
N LEU A 154 11.72 -40.36 -21.67
CA LEU A 154 11.18 -41.68 -21.33
C LEU A 154 11.66 -42.71 -22.33
N THR A 155 12.06 -43.88 -21.83
CA THR A 155 12.38 -45.05 -22.65
C THR A 155 11.09 -45.66 -23.23
N PRO A 156 11.17 -46.63 -24.16
CA PRO A 156 9.98 -47.31 -24.66
C PRO A 156 9.20 -48.02 -23.55
N ALA A 157 7.88 -47.89 -23.57
CA ALA A 157 6.99 -48.54 -22.62
C ALA A 157 6.97 -50.07 -22.83
N GLY A 158 6.99 -50.85 -21.74
CA GLY A 158 7.06 -52.31 -21.81
C GLY A 158 5.87 -52.97 -22.51
N PHE A 159 4.69 -52.33 -22.47
CA PHE A 159 3.48 -52.80 -23.15
C PHE A 159 3.47 -52.51 -24.66
N LEU A 160 4.38 -51.65 -25.16
CA LEU A 160 4.54 -51.37 -26.59
C LEU A 160 5.59 -52.30 -27.20
N VAL A 161 5.22 -53.58 -27.31
CA VAL A 161 6.11 -54.67 -27.77
C VAL A 161 6.69 -54.36 -29.15
N ASN A 162 8.02 -54.51 -29.29
CA ASN A 162 8.80 -54.24 -30.51
C ASN A 162 8.89 -52.76 -30.95
N SER A 163 8.55 -51.80 -30.09
CA SER A 163 8.78 -50.38 -30.36
C SER A 163 10.14 -49.89 -29.83
N SER A 164 10.72 -48.89 -30.50
CA SER A 164 11.88 -48.13 -30.01
C SER A 164 11.52 -46.69 -29.67
N TRP A 165 10.23 -46.43 -29.43
CA TRP A 165 9.67 -45.09 -29.28
C TRP A 165 10.01 -44.51 -27.91
N MET A 166 10.89 -43.51 -27.90
CA MET A 166 11.23 -42.72 -26.72
C MET A 166 10.40 -41.43 -26.73
N VAL A 167 10.14 -40.86 -25.56
CA VAL A 167 9.42 -39.58 -25.44
C VAL A 167 10.35 -38.51 -24.89
N ASP A 168 10.64 -37.48 -25.70
CA ASP A 168 11.39 -36.31 -25.27
C ASP A 168 10.46 -35.22 -24.75
N ALA A 169 10.34 -35.07 -23.44
CA ALA A 169 9.39 -34.17 -22.83
C ALA A 169 9.63 -32.70 -23.20
N LEU A 170 10.89 -32.27 -23.31
CA LEU A 170 11.22 -30.88 -23.65
C LEU A 170 10.74 -30.54 -25.07
N LYS A 171 10.93 -31.47 -26.01
CA LYS A 171 10.43 -31.32 -27.38
C LYS A 171 8.91 -31.15 -27.38
N ILE A 172 8.17 -32.01 -26.68
CA ILE A 172 6.70 -31.97 -26.66
C ILE A 172 6.18 -30.71 -25.95
N ALA A 173 6.79 -30.30 -24.84
CA ALA A 173 6.43 -29.08 -24.13
C ALA A 173 6.60 -27.83 -25.01
N LEU A 174 7.70 -27.72 -25.76
CA LEU A 174 7.92 -26.59 -26.67
C LEU A 174 6.91 -26.58 -27.83
N ILE A 175 6.49 -27.75 -28.32
CA ILE A 175 5.43 -27.84 -29.36
C ILE A 175 4.10 -27.35 -28.80
N LEU A 176 3.69 -27.83 -27.62
CA LEU A 176 2.46 -27.35 -26.97
C LEU A 176 2.46 -25.84 -26.77
N ARG A 177 3.49 -25.30 -26.16
CA ARG A 177 3.58 -23.86 -25.86
C ARG A 177 3.48 -23.00 -27.11
N THR A 178 4.24 -23.35 -28.15
CA THR A 178 4.27 -22.57 -29.38
C THR A 178 2.99 -22.74 -30.20
N ALA A 179 2.39 -23.93 -30.20
CA ALA A 179 1.12 -24.18 -30.88
C ALA A 179 -0.06 -23.47 -30.19
N ASP A 180 -0.13 -23.54 -28.85
CA ASP A 180 -1.14 -22.84 -28.07
C ASP A 180 -1.06 -21.32 -28.24
N ALA A 181 0.14 -20.75 -28.07
CA ALA A 181 0.37 -19.33 -28.30
C ALA A 181 -0.05 -18.89 -29.72
N ALA A 182 0.23 -19.69 -30.74
CA ALA A 182 -0.05 -19.38 -32.13
C ALA A 182 -1.50 -19.66 -32.57
N HIS A 183 -2.34 -20.29 -31.74
CA HIS A 183 -3.75 -20.52 -32.08
C HIS A 183 -4.61 -19.27 -31.80
N VAL A 184 -4.48 -18.29 -32.69
CA VAL A 184 -5.11 -16.96 -32.56
C VAL A 184 -5.89 -16.60 -33.83
N ASP A 185 -6.93 -17.37 -34.14
CA ASP A 185 -7.77 -17.15 -35.32
C ASP A 185 -9.27 -17.21 -35.01
N SER A 186 -10.09 -16.92 -36.02
CA SER A 186 -11.55 -16.85 -35.90
C SER A 186 -12.23 -18.10 -35.30
N ARG A 187 -11.57 -19.28 -35.27
CA ARG A 187 -12.09 -20.48 -34.60
C ARG A 187 -12.15 -20.32 -33.08
N ARG A 188 -11.26 -19.50 -32.49
CA ARG A 188 -11.30 -19.13 -31.07
C ARG A 188 -12.37 -18.07 -30.77
N ALA A 189 -12.80 -17.30 -31.76
CA ALA A 189 -13.84 -16.27 -31.62
C ALA A 189 -14.92 -16.36 -32.72
N PRO A 190 -15.74 -17.44 -32.77
CA PRO A 190 -16.73 -17.60 -33.83
C PRO A 190 -17.79 -16.49 -33.81
N LEU A 191 -18.00 -15.83 -34.95
CA LEU A 191 -18.88 -14.65 -35.06
C LEU A 191 -20.30 -14.90 -34.53
N PHE A 192 -20.89 -16.05 -34.86
CA PHE A 192 -22.24 -16.39 -34.42
C PHE A 192 -22.31 -16.56 -32.90
N LEU A 193 -21.31 -17.22 -32.30
CA LEU A 193 -21.26 -17.42 -30.85
C LEU A 193 -21.01 -16.09 -30.11
N SER A 194 -20.17 -15.22 -30.68
CA SER A 194 -19.97 -13.85 -30.18
C SER A 194 -21.29 -13.06 -30.13
N ALA A 195 -22.11 -13.16 -31.19
CA ALA A 195 -23.39 -12.48 -31.27
C ALA A 195 -24.42 -12.97 -30.24
N ILE A 196 -24.37 -14.25 -29.86
CA ILE A 196 -25.22 -14.85 -28.83
C ILE A 196 -24.72 -14.44 -27.44
N ASN A 197 -23.43 -14.63 -27.17
CA ASN A 197 -22.84 -14.43 -25.85
C ASN A 197 -22.69 -12.95 -25.48
N LYS A 198 -22.65 -12.05 -26.47
CA LYS A 198 -22.51 -10.60 -26.31
C LYS A 198 -21.40 -10.24 -25.30
N PRO A 199 -20.15 -10.63 -25.58
CA PRO A 199 -19.05 -10.38 -24.65
C PRO A 199 -18.89 -8.87 -24.40
N GLU A 200 -18.60 -8.49 -23.16
CA GLU A 200 -18.40 -7.11 -22.73
C GLU A 200 -16.98 -6.89 -22.17
N GLY A 201 -16.61 -5.61 -22.02
CA GLY A 201 -15.31 -5.21 -21.45
C GLY A 201 -14.11 -5.85 -22.13
N ILE A 202 -13.19 -6.41 -21.34
CA ILE A 202 -11.97 -7.09 -21.82
C ILE A 202 -12.34 -8.27 -22.73
N SER A 203 -13.36 -9.06 -22.37
CA SER A 203 -13.75 -10.21 -23.19
C SER A 203 -14.18 -9.76 -24.59
N LYS A 204 -14.88 -8.64 -24.74
CA LYS A 204 -15.25 -8.10 -26.06
C LYS A 204 -14.02 -7.86 -26.93
N VAL A 205 -13.00 -7.22 -26.37
CA VAL A 205 -11.76 -6.88 -27.09
C VAL A 205 -11.02 -8.13 -27.56
N HIS A 206 -10.95 -9.18 -26.71
CA HIS A 206 -10.35 -10.47 -27.09
C HIS A 206 -11.12 -11.18 -28.21
N TRP A 207 -12.45 -11.13 -28.19
CA TRP A 207 -13.25 -11.71 -29.27
C TRP A 207 -13.05 -10.94 -30.56
N GLU A 208 -13.15 -9.61 -30.51
CA GLU A 208 -12.98 -8.74 -31.67
C GLU A 208 -11.57 -8.80 -32.28
N SER A 209 -10.52 -9.09 -31.49
CA SER A 209 -9.15 -9.17 -32.01
C SER A 209 -8.91 -10.42 -32.85
N GLN A 210 -9.61 -11.52 -32.55
CA GLN A 210 -9.41 -12.82 -33.20
C GLN A 210 -10.44 -13.11 -34.31
N GLN A 211 -11.65 -12.54 -34.21
CA GLN A 211 -12.77 -12.85 -35.09
C GLN A 211 -12.48 -12.66 -36.59
N ASP A 212 -11.63 -11.69 -36.95
CA ASP A 212 -11.29 -11.40 -38.35
C ASP A 212 -9.86 -11.84 -38.73
N ILE A 213 -9.16 -12.55 -37.83
CA ILE A 213 -7.83 -13.09 -38.10
C ILE A 213 -7.96 -14.47 -38.73
N GLY A 214 -7.28 -14.67 -39.85
CA GLY A 214 -7.15 -15.97 -40.50
C GLY A 214 -6.10 -16.85 -39.82
N ARG A 215 -6.18 -18.16 -40.07
CA ARG A 215 -5.22 -19.16 -39.56
C ARG A 215 -3.77 -18.74 -39.87
N LEU A 216 -2.92 -18.78 -38.84
CA LEU A 216 -1.50 -18.54 -39.01
C LEU A 216 -0.92 -19.61 -39.93
N THR A 217 -0.22 -19.17 -40.98
CA THR A 217 0.31 -20.05 -42.02
C THR A 217 1.79 -19.79 -42.22
N ARG A 218 2.61 -20.84 -42.16
CA ARG A 218 4.06 -20.76 -42.40
C ARG A 218 4.33 -20.40 -43.85
N GLN A 219 5.16 -19.39 -44.04
CA GLN A 219 5.59 -18.93 -45.36
C GLN A 219 6.92 -19.62 -45.76
N GLN A 220 7.32 -19.50 -47.04
CA GLN A 220 8.56 -20.11 -47.54
C GLN A 220 9.83 -19.64 -46.82
N ASN A 221 9.81 -18.44 -46.25
CA ASN A 221 10.92 -17.88 -45.47
C ASN A 221 10.95 -18.38 -44.01
N GLY A 222 10.03 -19.28 -43.61
CA GLY A 222 9.92 -19.80 -42.25
C GLY A 222 9.08 -18.94 -41.29
N GLU A 223 8.63 -17.75 -41.68
CA GLU A 223 7.81 -16.92 -40.79
C GLU A 223 6.33 -17.33 -40.83
N LEU A 224 5.65 -17.26 -39.69
CA LEU A 224 4.20 -17.38 -39.62
C LEU A 224 3.55 -16.06 -40.05
N LYS A 225 2.62 -16.14 -41.01
CA LYS A 225 1.82 -15.00 -41.44
C LYS A 225 0.51 -14.94 -40.67
N MET A 226 0.34 -13.90 -39.85
CA MET A 226 -0.93 -13.50 -39.25
C MET A 226 -1.54 -12.40 -40.13
N SER A 227 -2.73 -12.63 -40.67
CA SER A 227 -3.39 -11.66 -41.55
C SER A 227 -4.89 -11.59 -41.31
N SER A 228 -5.46 -10.41 -41.56
CA SER A 228 -6.91 -10.21 -41.48
C SER A 228 -7.52 -9.99 -42.86
N GLY A 229 -8.68 -10.63 -43.08
CA GLY A 229 -9.52 -10.36 -44.26
C GLY A 229 -10.28 -9.03 -44.17
N ALA A 230 -10.48 -8.51 -42.96
CA ALA A 230 -11.20 -7.26 -42.70
C ALA A 230 -10.25 -6.12 -42.33
N LYS A 231 -10.74 -4.88 -42.43
CA LYS A 231 -10.02 -3.69 -41.94
C LYS A 231 -10.53 -3.30 -40.56
N PHE A 232 -9.64 -3.04 -39.63
CA PHE A 232 -10.00 -2.59 -38.28
C PHE A 232 -10.29 -1.07 -38.27
N GLY A 233 -11.54 -0.72 -37.94
CA GLY A 233 -11.98 0.67 -37.79
C GLY A 233 -11.49 1.33 -36.49
N VAL A 234 -11.78 2.63 -36.34
CA VAL A 234 -11.44 3.44 -35.15
C VAL A 234 -12.08 2.88 -33.87
N ASP A 235 -13.27 2.30 -34.01
CA ASP A 235 -14.07 1.66 -32.98
C ASP A 235 -13.47 0.33 -32.48
N ARG A 236 -12.62 -0.32 -33.29
CA ARG A 236 -11.97 -1.60 -32.97
C ARG A 236 -10.45 -1.46 -32.78
N ARG A 237 -9.97 -0.26 -32.45
CA ARG A 237 -8.55 0.02 -32.21
C ARG A 237 -7.94 -0.85 -31.11
N ALA A 238 -8.65 -1.02 -29.99
CA ALA A 238 -8.18 -1.86 -28.89
C ALA A 238 -7.97 -3.31 -29.33
N ALA A 239 -8.89 -3.84 -30.14
CA ALA A 239 -8.79 -5.19 -30.69
C ALA A 239 -7.61 -5.35 -31.67
N TRP A 240 -7.34 -4.32 -32.49
CA TRP A 240 -6.18 -4.32 -33.38
C TRP A 240 -4.86 -4.30 -32.61
N TRP A 241 -4.75 -3.45 -31.57
CA TRP A 241 -3.56 -3.39 -30.72
C TRP A 241 -3.35 -4.72 -29.99
N LEU A 242 -4.42 -5.33 -29.47
CA LEU A 242 -4.34 -6.66 -28.89
C LEU A 242 -3.83 -7.70 -29.90
N ALA A 243 -4.30 -7.68 -31.15
CA ALA A 243 -3.79 -8.58 -32.19
C ALA A 243 -2.30 -8.35 -32.49
N PHE A 244 -1.84 -7.09 -32.49
CA PHE A 244 -0.42 -6.74 -32.65
C PHE A 244 0.43 -7.26 -31.48
N ASP A 245 -0.02 -7.04 -30.24
CA ASP A 245 0.67 -7.51 -29.03
C ASP A 245 0.72 -9.05 -28.99
N THR A 246 -0.37 -9.71 -29.38
CA THR A 246 -0.43 -11.17 -29.55
C THR A 246 0.58 -11.66 -30.60
N ALA A 247 0.69 -10.99 -31.75
CA ALA A 247 1.67 -11.34 -32.77
C ALA A 247 3.12 -11.24 -32.27
N ARG A 248 3.41 -10.22 -31.45
CA ARG A 248 4.73 -10.05 -30.81
C ARG A 248 4.99 -11.09 -29.73
N MET A 249 3.98 -11.46 -28.96
CA MET A 249 4.08 -12.52 -27.96
C MET A 249 4.43 -13.86 -28.62
N ILE A 250 3.72 -14.23 -29.70
CA ILE A 250 3.98 -15.47 -30.47
C ILE A 250 5.41 -15.46 -31.04
N ASP A 251 5.85 -14.34 -31.59
CA ASP A 251 7.22 -14.18 -32.08
C ASP A 251 8.27 -14.39 -30.98
N GLY A 252 7.99 -13.89 -29.77
CA GLY A 252 8.80 -14.12 -28.58
C GLY A 252 8.87 -15.59 -28.17
N GLU A 253 7.72 -16.27 -28.08
CA GLU A 253 7.66 -17.70 -27.73
C GLU A 253 8.40 -18.57 -28.77
N LEU A 254 8.23 -18.31 -30.06
CA LEU A 254 8.96 -19.03 -31.12
C LEU A 254 10.47 -18.83 -30.99
N LYS A 255 10.93 -17.60 -30.76
CA LYS A 255 12.37 -17.30 -30.60
C LYS A 255 12.95 -17.94 -29.33
N ALA A 256 12.20 -17.91 -28.23
CA ALA A 256 12.61 -18.55 -26.99
C ALA A 256 12.71 -20.07 -27.16
N ALA A 257 11.72 -20.70 -27.78
CA ALA A 257 11.75 -22.13 -28.11
C ALA A 257 12.94 -22.49 -29.01
N GLN A 258 13.22 -21.69 -30.05
CA GLN A 258 14.38 -21.91 -30.93
C GLN A 258 15.71 -21.82 -30.17
N SER A 259 15.86 -20.87 -29.24
CA SER A 259 17.05 -20.78 -28.38
C SER A 259 17.22 -22.05 -27.55
N VAL A 260 16.16 -22.51 -26.89
CA VAL A 260 16.21 -23.73 -26.06
C VAL A 260 16.50 -24.97 -26.91
N LEU A 261 15.90 -25.11 -28.09
CA LEU A 261 16.20 -26.23 -28.99
C LEU A 261 17.69 -26.22 -29.39
N ALA A 262 18.22 -25.07 -29.76
CA ALA A 262 19.63 -24.92 -30.14
C ALA A 262 20.58 -25.23 -28.96
N ASP A 263 20.34 -24.65 -27.79
CA ASP A 263 21.18 -24.81 -26.59
C ASP A 263 21.20 -26.25 -26.08
N THR A 264 20.12 -26.99 -26.35
CA THR A 264 19.96 -28.38 -25.90
C THR A 264 20.20 -29.41 -27.00
N GLY A 265 20.67 -29.00 -28.18
CA GLY A 265 21.05 -29.88 -29.28
C GLY A 265 19.89 -30.59 -30.00
N ARG A 266 18.68 -30.03 -29.95
CA ARG A 266 17.48 -30.55 -30.60
C ARG A 266 17.28 -29.93 -31.98
N PRO A 267 16.57 -30.60 -32.92
CA PRO A 267 16.24 -30.02 -34.21
C PRO A 267 15.43 -28.72 -34.04
N PRO A 268 15.70 -27.68 -34.86
CA PRO A 268 14.92 -26.44 -34.81
C PRO A 268 13.52 -26.65 -35.39
N PHE A 269 12.56 -25.84 -34.95
CA PHE A 269 11.25 -25.75 -35.59
C PHE A 269 11.36 -25.10 -36.97
N ALA A 270 10.46 -25.46 -37.89
CA ALA A 270 10.40 -24.82 -39.21
C ALA A 270 9.94 -23.36 -39.15
N ALA A 271 9.14 -23.00 -38.14
CA ALA A 271 8.73 -21.63 -37.88
C ALA A 271 9.83 -20.86 -37.12
N THR A 272 10.21 -19.68 -37.63
CA THR A 272 11.31 -18.86 -37.07
C THR A 272 10.84 -17.59 -36.37
N GLY A 273 9.58 -17.20 -36.55
CA GLY A 273 9.01 -15.97 -35.98
C GLY A 273 7.70 -15.58 -36.67
N VAL A 274 7.20 -14.38 -36.37
CA VAL A 274 5.96 -13.85 -36.96
C VAL A 274 6.25 -12.72 -37.93
N MET A 275 5.71 -12.81 -39.13
CA MET A 275 5.91 -11.82 -40.19
C MET A 275 5.34 -10.45 -39.78
N ASN A 276 6.11 -9.38 -40.04
CA ASN A 276 5.69 -7.99 -39.88
C ASN A 276 5.30 -7.54 -38.44
N CYS A 277 5.60 -8.31 -37.39
CA CYS A 277 5.26 -7.94 -36.01
C CYS A 277 6.25 -6.95 -35.35
N ALA A 278 7.36 -6.61 -36.02
CA ALA A 278 8.40 -5.73 -35.44
C ALA A 278 7.95 -4.27 -35.22
N SER A 279 6.95 -3.79 -35.97
CA SER A 279 6.37 -2.46 -35.76
C SER A 279 4.88 -2.45 -36.14
N ALA A 280 4.11 -1.59 -35.48
CA ALA A 280 2.68 -1.42 -35.77
C ALA A 280 2.44 -1.04 -37.25
N ALA A 281 3.32 -0.21 -37.83
CA ALA A 281 3.25 0.17 -39.24
C ALA A 281 3.51 -1.02 -40.19
N SER A 282 4.44 -1.92 -39.87
CA SER A 282 4.64 -3.14 -40.65
C SER A 282 3.47 -4.10 -40.50
N PHE A 283 2.97 -4.29 -39.27
CA PHE A 283 1.86 -5.20 -38.99
C PHE A 283 0.58 -4.77 -39.71
N ALA A 284 0.35 -3.46 -39.83
CA ALA A 284 -0.76 -2.89 -40.58
C ALA A 284 -0.79 -3.28 -42.07
N LYS A 285 0.33 -3.75 -42.64
CA LYS A 285 0.39 -4.25 -44.02
C LYS A 285 -0.29 -5.61 -44.17
N VAL A 286 -0.34 -6.40 -43.10
CA VAL A 286 -0.94 -7.75 -43.09
C VAL A 286 -2.26 -7.80 -42.31
N VAL A 287 -2.46 -6.89 -41.36
CA VAL A 287 -3.71 -6.66 -40.63
C VAL A 287 -4.14 -5.21 -40.85
N PRO A 288 -4.90 -4.90 -41.91
CA PRO A 288 -5.13 -3.53 -42.33
C PRO A 288 -6.07 -2.75 -41.39
N VAL A 289 -5.86 -1.44 -41.33
CA VAL A 289 -6.68 -0.49 -40.56
C VAL A 289 -7.53 0.41 -41.49
N LYS A 290 -8.56 1.04 -40.95
CA LYS A 290 -9.43 1.98 -41.68
C LYS A 290 -9.73 3.23 -40.84
N GLY A 291 -9.36 4.39 -41.36
CA GLY A 291 -9.70 5.69 -40.75
C GLY A 291 -8.82 6.10 -39.57
N TRP A 292 -7.68 5.43 -39.38
CA TRP A 292 -6.65 5.79 -38.40
C TRP A 292 -5.31 5.21 -38.83
N GLU A 293 -4.23 5.72 -38.24
CA GLU A 293 -2.87 5.21 -38.44
C GLU A 293 -2.39 4.50 -37.17
N PRO A 294 -1.81 3.29 -37.26
CA PRO A 294 -1.33 2.55 -36.12
C PRO A 294 0.08 3.02 -35.78
N ILE A 295 0.14 4.22 -35.22
CA ILE A 295 1.37 4.82 -34.70
C ILE A 295 1.32 4.67 -33.19
N ASP A 296 2.39 4.12 -32.63
CA ASP A 296 2.58 4.10 -31.18
C ASP A 296 2.87 5.54 -30.70
N VAL A 297 1.83 6.19 -30.17
CA VAL A 297 1.86 7.54 -29.60
C VAL A 297 1.84 7.52 -28.08
N TYR A 298 2.23 6.40 -27.44
CA TYR A 298 2.32 6.36 -25.98
C TYR A 298 3.31 7.42 -25.47
N PRO A 299 3.02 8.06 -24.31
CA PRO A 299 3.95 8.98 -23.67
C PRO A 299 5.31 8.31 -23.47
N LYS A 300 6.35 8.85 -24.10
CA LYS A 300 7.71 8.33 -24.00
C LYS A 300 8.39 8.92 -22.77
N ILE A 301 8.75 8.07 -21.82
CA ILE A 301 9.60 8.46 -20.70
C ILE A 301 11.05 8.24 -21.16
N GLY A 302 11.69 9.32 -21.62
CA GLY A 302 13.07 9.26 -22.11
C GLY A 302 14.13 9.17 -21.00
N ASP A 303 13.77 9.60 -19.79
CA ASP A 303 14.67 9.64 -18.62
C ASP A 303 13.91 9.11 -17.39
N VAL A 304 13.85 7.79 -17.28
CA VAL A 304 13.24 7.09 -16.15
C VAL A 304 13.93 7.47 -14.82
N PRO A 305 15.28 7.51 -14.73
CA PRO A 305 15.96 7.93 -13.50
C PRO A 305 15.51 9.31 -13.00
N HIS A 306 15.47 10.31 -13.89
CA HIS A 306 15.03 11.66 -13.51
C HIS A 306 13.56 11.69 -13.07
N LEU A 307 12.69 10.90 -13.70
CA LEU A 307 11.29 10.79 -13.29
C LEU A 307 11.16 10.22 -11.87
N ILE A 308 11.91 9.16 -11.56
CA ILE A 308 11.94 8.53 -10.23
C ILE A 308 12.49 9.49 -9.18
N GLU A 309 13.58 10.23 -9.47
CA GLU A 309 14.13 11.25 -8.57
C GLU A 309 13.08 12.31 -8.17
N ARG A 310 12.22 12.70 -9.12
CA ARG A 310 11.15 13.67 -8.86
C ARG A 310 9.96 13.04 -8.12
N LEU A 311 9.46 11.90 -8.58
CA LEU A 311 8.22 11.32 -8.06
C LEU A 311 8.40 10.44 -6.82
N GLY A 312 9.57 9.82 -6.63
CA GLY A 312 9.88 8.95 -5.50
C GLY A 312 10.83 9.57 -4.47
N GLY A 313 11.40 10.75 -4.75
CA GLY A 313 12.41 11.40 -3.91
C GLY A 313 12.08 12.85 -3.55
N TYR A 314 13.05 13.73 -3.76
CA TYR A 314 13.02 15.12 -3.29
C TYR A 314 11.80 15.93 -3.75
N ALA A 315 11.26 15.71 -4.96
CA ALA A 315 10.13 16.53 -5.42
C ALA A 315 8.79 16.10 -4.81
N LEU A 316 8.66 14.86 -4.30
CA LEU A 316 7.49 14.42 -3.56
C LEU A 316 7.61 14.75 -2.06
N TYR A 317 8.77 14.53 -1.48
CA TYR A 317 8.97 14.60 -0.02
C TYR A 317 9.68 15.88 0.48
N GLY A 318 10.28 16.66 -0.42
CA GLY A 318 11.14 17.79 -0.08
C GLY A 318 12.55 17.35 0.34
N ASP A 319 13.33 18.27 0.91
CA ASP A 319 14.65 17.99 1.52
C ASP A 319 14.46 17.38 2.92
N LYS A 320 13.82 16.21 2.99
CA LYS A 320 13.42 15.50 4.22
C LYS A 320 13.90 14.03 4.22
N PRO A 321 15.20 13.78 4.49
CA PRO A 321 15.78 12.44 4.45
C PRO A 321 15.15 11.47 5.47
N GLU A 322 14.52 11.96 6.55
CA GLU A 322 13.82 11.15 7.54
C GLU A 322 12.65 10.35 6.96
N VAL A 323 12.11 10.77 5.81
CA VAL A 323 11.08 10.00 5.08
C VAL A 323 11.63 8.65 4.63
N ALA A 324 12.88 8.58 4.18
CA ALA A 324 13.47 7.32 3.74
C ALA A 324 13.51 6.28 4.87
N LEU A 325 13.91 6.72 6.07
CA LEU A 325 13.89 5.87 7.27
C LEU A 325 12.46 5.45 7.63
N ARG A 326 11.49 6.36 7.55
CA ARG A 326 10.08 6.04 7.80
C ARG A 326 9.56 4.96 6.86
N GLU A 327 9.79 5.08 5.55
CA GLU A 327 9.35 4.08 4.57
C GLU A 327 10.06 2.74 4.75
N MET A 328 11.37 2.74 5.09
CA MET A 328 12.09 1.50 5.43
C MET A 328 11.51 0.82 6.67
N LEU A 329 11.31 1.56 7.77
CA LEU A 329 10.70 1.03 9.00
C LEU A 329 9.31 0.45 8.74
N GLN A 330 8.52 1.13 7.92
CA GLN A 330 7.18 0.67 7.57
C GLN A 330 7.19 -0.62 6.74
N ASN A 331 8.04 -0.70 5.72
CA ASN A 331 8.18 -1.92 4.93
C ASN A 331 8.66 -3.09 5.80
N SER A 332 9.55 -2.82 6.75
CA SER A 332 10.00 -3.81 7.75
C SER A 332 8.87 -4.24 8.69
N ILE A 333 8.02 -3.33 9.17
CA ILE A 333 6.81 -3.68 9.94
C ILE A 333 5.87 -4.55 9.10
N ASP A 334 5.56 -4.14 7.87
CA ASP A 334 4.68 -4.90 6.98
C ASP A 334 5.22 -6.32 6.72
N ALA A 335 6.53 -6.46 6.51
CA ALA A 335 7.19 -7.74 6.29
C ALA A 335 7.19 -8.64 7.55
N CYS A 336 7.38 -8.06 8.73
CA CYS A 336 7.29 -8.78 10.01
C CYS A 336 5.85 -9.20 10.32
N THR A 337 4.87 -8.32 10.12
CA THR A 337 3.45 -8.63 10.30
C THR A 337 3.00 -9.74 9.35
N ALA A 338 3.40 -9.68 8.07
CA ALA A 338 3.10 -10.74 7.11
C ALA A 338 3.67 -12.09 7.54
N HIS A 339 4.91 -12.08 8.08
CA HIS A 339 5.53 -13.28 8.62
C HIS A 339 4.75 -13.86 9.81
N GLU A 340 4.30 -13.04 10.77
CA GLU A 340 3.54 -13.54 11.92
C GLU A 340 2.17 -14.12 11.55
N HIS A 341 1.50 -13.57 10.55
CA HIS A 341 0.22 -14.11 10.08
C HIS A 341 0.40 -15.51 9.49
N LEU A 342 1.46 -15.73 8.69
CA LEU A 342 1.73 -17.02 8.05
C LEU A 342 2.40 -18.03 8.98
N CYS A 343 3.26 -17.55 9.88
CA CYS A 343 4.07 -18.40 10.75
C CYS A 343 4.41 -17.68 12.07
N ASP A 344 3.76 -18.09 13.15
CA ASP A 344 3.99 -17.56 14.49
C ASP A 344 5.23 -18.21 15.15
N LEU A 345 6.41 -17.71 14.78
CA LEU A 345 7.69 -18.08 15.41
C LEU A 345 8.03 -17.20 16.63
N GLY A 346 7.24 -16.14 16.88
CA GLY A 346 7.61 -15.05 17.78
C GLY A 346 8.91 -14.33 17.40
N ASN A 347 9.26 -13.29 18.17
CA ASN A 347 10.56 -12.61 18.13
C ASN A 347 10.88 -11.87 16.80
N ARG A 348 9.85 -11.28 16.16
CA ARG A 348 10.08 -10.35 15.05
C ARG A 348 10.68 -9.04 15.58
N LYS A 349 11.66 -8.51 14.87
CA LYS A 349 12.42 -7.31 15.26
C LYS A 349 13.00 -6.60 14.06
N ILE A 350 13.30 -5.33 14.27
CA ILE A 350 13.92 -4.45 13.29
C ILE A 350 15.19 -3.87 13.92
N THR A 351 16.31 -3.90 13.19
CA THR A 351 17.58 -3.31 13.62
C THR A 351 17.98 -2.22 12.63
N VAL A 352 18.12 -1.00 13.12
CA VAL A 352 18.69 0.13 12.38
C VAL A 352 20.17 0.23 12.73
N GLY A 353 21.03 -0.03 11.75
CA GLY A 353 22.48 -0.08 11.92
C GLY A 353 23.18 1.11 11.28
N LEU A 354 24.25 1.59 11.90
CA LEU A 354 25.13 2.62 11.33
C LEU A 354 26.59 2.21 11.53
N THR A 355 27.35 2.09 10.45
CA THR A 355 28.78 1.75 10.51
C THR A 355 29.59 2.77 9.73
N ARG A 356 30.75 3.17 10.24
CA ARG A 356 31.59 4.12 9.52
C ARG A 356 32.24 3.44 8.31
N SER A 357 32.08 4.05 7.15
CA SER A 357 32.69 3.57 5.90
C SER A 357 34.02 4.30 5.65
N GLN A 358 34.70 4.00 4.53
CA GLN A 358 35.91 4.73 4.17
C GLN A 358 35.58 6.20 3.81
N GLY A 359 36.36 7.14 4.34
CA GLY A 359 36.19 8.58 4.08
C GLY A 359 35.15 9.25 4.99
N ASP A 360 34.32 10.11 4.40
CA ASP A 360 33.29 10.91 5.09
C ASP A 360 31.88 10.28 5.03
N ASN A 361 31.81 9.00 4.68
CA ASN A 361 30.57 8.25 4.47
C ASN A 361 30.30 7.24 5.60
N TRP A 362 29.03 6.88 5.71
CA TRP A 362 28.49 5.93 6.66
C TRP A 362 27.63 4.91 5.95
N ASP A 363 27.76 3.64 6.32
CA ASP A 363 26.85 2.59 5.90
C ASP A 363 25.64 2.62 6.83
N PHE A 364 24.54 3.20 6.35
CA PHE A 364 23.26 3.21 7.04
C PHE A 364 22.46 1.97 6.63
N SER A 365 21.92 1.22 7.59
CA SER A 365 21.24 -0.04 7.32
C SER A 365 19.96 -0.22 8.11
N VAL A 366 19.01 -0.92 7.51
CA VAL A 366 17.79 -1.41 8.17
C VAL A 366 17.71 -2.91 7.90
N LEU A 367 17.65 -3.70 8.96
CA LEU A 367 17.52 -5.15 8.92
C LEU A 367 16.24 -5.55 9.65
N ASP A 368 15.29 -6.13 8.94
CA ASP A 368 14.19 -6.88 9.53
C ASP A 368 14.45 -8.38 9.47
N ASN A 369 13.78 -9.13 10.34
CA ASN A 369 13.61 -10.57 10.19
C ASN A 369 12.20 -10.92 9.69
N GLY A 370 11.66 -10.16 8.73
CA GLY A 370 10.33 -10.41 8.19
C GLY A 370 10.27 -11.54 7.16
N ILE A 371 9.23 -11.54 6.33
CA ILE A 371 8.93 -12.58 5.34
C ILE A 371 10.00 -12.76 4.25
N GLY A 372 10.78 -11.71 3.98
CA GLY A 372 11.76 -11.66 2.87
C GLY A 372 11.10 -11.69 1.48
N MET A 373 11.91 -11.72 0.42
CA MET A 373 11.43 -11.65 -0.97
C MET A 373 11.97 -12.81 -1.83
N SER A 374 11.16 -13.28 -2.78
CA SER A 374 11.62 -14.13 -3.89
C SER A 374 12.39 -13.29 -4.91
N ARG A 375 13.06 -13.95 -5.86
CA ARG A 375 13.69 -13.28 -7.01
C ARG A 375 12.68 -12.43 -7.79
N TYR A 376 11.49 -12.97 -8.04
CA TYR A 376 10.40 -12.27 -8.73
C TYR A 376 10.00 -11.00 -7.98
N VAL A 377 9.70 -11.10 -6.68
CA VAL A 377 9.32 -9.92 -5.88
C VAL A 377 10.45 -8.87 -5.88
N LEU A 378 11.71 -9.30 -5.77
CA LEU A 378 12.86 -8.40 -5.75
C LEU A 378 13.11 -7.67 -7.09
N THR A 379 12.78 -8.29 -8.23
CA THR A 379 13.13 -7.76 -9.56
C THR A 379 11.96 -7.21 -10.36
N ASP A 380 10.77 -7.79 -10.21
CA ASP A 380 9.56 -7.45 -10.99
C ASP A 380 8.49 -6.73 -10.17
N VAL A 381 8.62 -6.68 -8.83
CA VAL A 381 7.68 -5.97 -7.95
C VAL A 381 8.34 -4.79 -7.25
N LEU A 382 9.47 -5.00 -6.57
CA LEU A 382 10.18 -3.92 -5.86
C LEU A 382 10.69 -2.83 -6.81
N LEU A 383 11.11 -3.21 -8.02
CA LEU A 383 11.67 -2.30 -9.02
C LEU A 383 10.65 -1.78 -10.04
N ASP A 384 9.39 -2.20 -9.93
CA ASP A 384 8.31 -1.68 -10.76
C ASP A 384 7.68 -0.47 -10.06
N PHE A 385 7.93 0.71 -10.63
CA PHE A 385 7.53 1.98 -10.03
C PHE A 385 5.99 2.10 -9.99
N GLY A 386 5.43 2.08 -8.79
CA GLY A 386 3.98 2.17 -8.59
C GLY A 386 3.28 0.82 -8.41
N LYS A 387 4.02 -0.30 -8.46
CA LYS A 387 3.50 -1.62 -8.12
C LYS A 387 3.77 -1.92 -6.64
N SER A 388 2.79 -2.52 -5.96
CA SER A 388 2.95 -2.98 -4.58
C SER A 388 2.40 -4.39 -4.45
N LEU A 389 3.25 -5.33 -3.98
CA LEU A 389 2.87 -6.73 -3.76
C LEU A 389 1.59 -6.84 -2.95
N TRP A 390 1.48 -6.08 -1.86
CA TRP A 390 0.39 -6.13 -0.89
C TRP A 390 -1.00 -5.82 -1.48
N SER A 391 -1.04 -5.17 -2.64
CA SER A 391 -2.28 -4.72 -3.29
C SER A 391 -2.49 -5.34 -4.67
N SER A 392 -1.58 -6.21 -5.13
CA SER A 392 -1.68 -6.88 -6.42
C SER A 392 -2.16 -8.32 -6.25
N SER A 393 -2.67 -8.91 -7.35
CA SER A 393 -2.97 -10.34 -7.41
C SER A 393 -1.72 -11.22 -7.22
N ASP A 394 -0.52 -10.65 -7.37
CA ASP A 394 0.73 -11.37 -7.07
C ASP A 394 0.81 -11.78 -5.60
N LEU A 395 0.09 -11.12 -4.68
CA LEU A 395 0.05 -11.52 -3.27
C LEU A 395 -0.44 -12.95 -3.10
N ILE A 396 -1.47 -13.35 -3.86
CA ILE A 396 -2.08 -14.68 -3.76
C ILE A 396 -1.08 -15.76 -4.16
N ARG A 397 -0.33 -15.52 -5.25
CA ARG A 397 0.69 -16.44 -5.74
C ARG A 397 1.93 -16.47 -4.85
N GLU A 398 2.38 -15.31 -4.39
CA GLU A 398 3.62 -15.20 -3.63
C GLU A 398 3.43 -15.53 -2.15
N LEU A 399 2.30 -15.24 -1.53
CA LEU A 399 2.04 -15.46 -0.11
C LEU A 399 0.60 -15.99 0.10
N PRO A 400 0.33 -17.24 -0.31
CA PRO A 400 -1.00 -17.82 -0.19
C PRO A 400 -1.50 -17.83 1.25
N SER A 401 -2.80 -17.62 1.44
CA SER A 401 -3.52 -17.50 2.72
C SER A 401 -3.30 -16.20 3.50
N LEU A 402 -2.34 -15.36 3.10
CA LEU A 402 -1.99 -14.17 3.89
C LEU A 402 -3.16 -13.18 4.00
N ALA A 403 -3.85 -12.94 2.89
CA ALA A 403 -4.96 -11.98 2.88
C ALA A 403 -6.17 -12.48 3.68
N SER A 404 -6.50 -13.77 3.57
CA SER A 404 -7.59 -14.39 4.32
C SER A 404 -7.33 -14.50 5.82
N MET A 405 -6.07 -14.51 6.24
CA MET A 405 -5.68 -14.40 7.65
C MET A 405 -5.84 -12.97 8.24
N GLY A 406 -6.30 -12.00 7.45
CA GLY A 406 -6.58 -10.64 7.92
C GLY A 406 -5.39 -9.67 7.83
N PHE A 407 -4.35 -10.01 7.06
CA PHE A 407 -3.23 -9.12 6.82
C PHE A 407 -3.67 -7.85 6.08
N ILE A 408 -3.22 -6.70 6.59
CA ILE A 408 -3.45 -5.39 5.98
C ILE A 408 -2.13 -4.62 6.04
N SER A 409 -1.58 -4.26 4.89
CA SER A 409 -0.34 -3.51 4.81
C SER A 409 -0.50 -2.04 5.22
N GLY A 410 0.58 -1.49 5.77
CA GLY A 410 0.78 -0.06 5.91
C GLY A 410 1.04 0.62 4.56
N GLY A 411 1.86 0.00 3.71
CA GLY A 411 2.23 0.52 2.39
C GLY A 411 1.12 0.36 1.34
N LYS A 412 0.95 1.36 0.46
CA LYS A 412 -0.09 1.35 -0.61
C LYS A 412 0.41 1.71 -2.01
N PHE A 413 1.38 2.62 -2.13
CA PHE A 413 1.65 3.30 -3.40
C PHE A 413 2.77 2.68 -4.25
N GLY A 414 3.56 1.74 -3.71
CA GLY A 414 4.65 1.11 -4.50
C GLY A 414 5.80 2.04 -4.88
N ILE A 415 5.99 3.15 -4.15
CA ILE A 415 7.05 4.14 -4.42
C ILE A 415 8.03 4.35 -3.25
N GLY A 416 7.74 3.81 -2.06
CA GLY A 416 8.50 4.08 -0.84
C GLY A 416 9.96 3.62 -0.92
N PHE A 417 10.25 2.55 -1.66
CA PHE A 417 11.64 2.07 -1.88
C PHE A 417 12.53 3.14 -2.51
N TYR A 418 12.02 3.93 -3.46
CA TYR A 418 12.83 4.93 -4.15
C TYR A 418 13.19 6.14 -3.29
N SER A 419 12.50 6.34 -2.16
CA SER A 419 12.89 7.38 -1.20
C SER A 419 14.27 7.13 -0.57
N ILE A 420 14.77 5.89 -0.59
CA ILE A 420 16.10 5.52 -0.08
C ILE A 420 17.21 6.22 -0.87
N PHE A 421 17.00 6.52 -2.16
CA PHE A 421 17.97 7.28 -2.97
C PHE A 421 18.12 8.74 -2.52
N MET A 422 17.26 9.25 -1.62
CA MET A 422 17.49 10.52 -0.93
C MET A 422 18.65 10.44 0.08
N LEU A 423 18.96 9.24 0.59
CA LEU A 423 20.05 9.00 1.53
C LEU A 423 21.41 8.81 0.82
N GLY A 424 21.42 8.18 -0.36
CA GLY A 424 22.63 7.92 -1.12
C GLY A 424 22.40 7.15 -2.42
N GLY A 425 23.39 7.20 -3.33
CA GLY A 425 23.34 6.51 -4.62
C GLY A 425 23.83 5.06 -4.58
N GLU A 426 24.71 4.72 -3.64
CA GLU A 426 25.20 3.35 -3.47
C GLU A 426 24.31 2.61 -2.48
N LEU A 427 23.59 1.60 -2.96
CA LEU A 427 22.55 0.88 -2.23
C LEU A 427 22.67 -0.63 -2.46
N SER A 428 22.47 -1.43 -1.43
CA SER A 428 22.29 -2.87 -1.56
C SER A 428 21.11 -3.38 -0.75
N VAL A 429 20.37 -4.32 -1.33
CA VAL A 429 19.24 -5.03 -0.71
C VAL A 429 19.59 -6.50 -0.68
N THR A 430 19.77 -7.06 0.50
CA THR A 430 19.97 -8.51 0.70
C THR A 430 18.72 -9.07 1.34
N THR A 431 18.15 -10.13 0.80
CA THR A 431 16.90 -10.71 1.30
C THR A 431 16.97 -12.23 1.34
N ARG A 432 16.35 -12.81 2.36
CA ARG A 432 16.12 -14.25 2.52
C ARG A 432 14.65 -14.47 2.75
N ARG A 433 13.99 -15.17 1.82
CA ARG A 433 12.58 -15.53 1.98
C ARG A 433 12.40 -16.58 3.08
N TYR A 434 11.30 -16.51 3.83
CA TYR A 434 10.99 -17.46 4.90
C TYR A 434 10.87 -18.91 4.41
N GLU A 435 10.24 -19.08 3.25
CA GLU A 435 10.17 -20.34 2.52
C GLU A 435 10.82 -20.18 1.16
N LYS A 436 11.59 -21.20 0.76
CA LYS A 436 12.25 -21.22 -0.54
C LYS A 436 11.18 -21.23 -1.64
N SER A 437 11.24 -20.26 -2.54
CA SER A 437 10.45 -20.30 -3.77
C SER A 437 10.88 -21.52 -4.61
N VAL A 438 9.91 -22.30 -5.09
CA VAL A 438 10.16 -23.47 -5.95
C VAL A 438 10.93 -23.07 -7.22
N LEU A 439 10.75 -21.84 -7.69
CA LEU A 439 11.35 -21.30 -8.90
C LEU A 439 12.75 -20.70 -8.69
N ASP A 440 13.16 -20.50 -7.44
CA ASP A 440 14.42 -19.82 -7.15
C ASP A 440 15.57 -20.83 -6.96
N ALA A 441 16.66 -20.62 -7.71
CA ALA A 441 17.89 -21.38 -7.57
C ALA A 441 18.57 -21.20 -6.18
N SER A 442 18.26 -20.10 -5.49
CA SER A 442 18.82 -19.73 -4.18
C SER A 442 17.71 -19.28 -3.21
N GLU A 443 17.89 -19.54 -1.92
CA GLU A 443 17.01 -19.00 -0.86
C GLU A 443 17.25 -17.51 -0.58
N GLN A 444 18.35 -16.95 -1.09
CA GLN A 444 18.77 -15.59 -0.83
C GLN A 444 19.27 -14.89 -2.09
N TRP A 445 18.99 -13.60 -2.15
CA TRP A 445 19.39 -12.73 -3.24
C TRP A 445 19.94 -11.40 -2.71
N LYS A 446 20.91 -10.85 -3.43
CA LYS A 446 21.45 -9.52 -3.23
C LYS A 446 21.24 -8.71 -4.50
N LEU A 447 20.52 -7.60 -4.38
CA LEU A 447 20.39 -6.58 -5.42
C LEU A 447 21.29 -5.39 -5.07
N SER A 448 22.15 -4.97 -5.98
CA SER A 448 23.12 -3.89 -5.75
C SER A 448 22.98 -2.78 -6.79
N PHE A 449 22.97 -1.53 -6.32
CA PHE A 449 23.00 -0.31 -7.11
C PHE A 449 24.32 0.41 -6.81
N GLU A 450 25.29 0.31 -7.71
CA GLU A 450 26.62 0.91 -7.54
C GLU A 450 26.67 2.39 -7.98
N ASP A 451 25.85 2.76 -8.97
CA ASP A 451 25.77 4.12 -9.54
C ASP A 451 24.33 4.66 -9.50
N GLY A 452 23.64 4.44 -8.37
CA GLY A 452 22.25 4.85 -8.16
C GLY A 452 21.31 4.34 -9.25
N LEU A 453 20.37 5.20 -9.65
CA LEU A 453 19.39 4.91 -10.70
C LEU A 453 19.95 5.09 -12.12
N LYS A 454 21.19 5.59 -12.27
CA LYS A 454 21.82 5.80 -13.58
C LYS A 454 22.46 4.52 -14.10
N GLY A 455 23.03 3.73 -13.19
CA GLY A 455 23.60 2.42 -13.48
C GLY A 455 22.55 1.31 -13.60
N ARG A 456 22.93 0.19 -14.23
CA ARG A 456 22.13 -1.03 -14.19
C ARG A 456 22.39 -1.75 -12.86
N PRO A 457 21.36 -2.17 -12.12
CA PRO A 457 21.56 -2.92 -10.90
C PRO A 457 22.06 -4.34 -11.19
N THR A 458 22.78 -4.91 -10.22
CA THR A 458 23.30 -6.28 -10.28
C THR A 458 22.57 -7.17 -9.29
N LEU A 459 22.09 -8.33 -9.76
CA LEU A 459 21.52 -9.38 -8.93
C LEU A 459 22.55 -10.51 -8.74
N SER A 460 22.81 -10.90 -7.50
CA SER A 460 23.74 -12.00 -7.17
C SER A 460 23.26 -12.81 -5.97
N VAL A 461 23.87 -13.99 -5.76
CA VAL A 461 23.68 -14.76 -4.52
C VAL A 461 24.64 -14.19 -3.46
N PRO A 462 24.15 -13.80 -2.27
CA PRO A 462 25.03 -13.24 -1.23
C PRO A 462 26.01 -14.29 -0.73
N ASP A 463 27.24 -13.88 -0.42
CA ASP A 463 28.31 -14.70 0.13
C ASP A 463 28.88 -14.16 1.45
N GLY A 464 29.65 -14.98 2.16
CA GLY A 464 30.32 -14.60 3.40
C GLY A 464 29.39 -14.00 4.47
N GLY A 465 29.83 -12.91 5.08
CA GLY A 465 29.11 -12.20 6.16
C GLY A 465 27.88 -11.39 5.71
N ILE A 466 27.61 -11.34 4.40
CA ILE A 466 26.44 -10.64 3.85
C ILE A 466 25.18 -11.53 3.94
N LYS A 467 25.36 -12.86 3.94
CA LYS A 467 24.24 -13.81 4.07
C LYS A 467 23.43 -13.57 5.34
N LEU A 468 22.11 -13.61 5.19
CA LEU A 468 21.18 -13.55 6.30
C LEU A 468 21.06 -14.92 6.96
N LYS A 469 21.10 -14.93 8.29
CA LYS A 469 20.98 -16.16 9.10
C LYS A 469 19.53 -16.61 9.22
N GLU A 470 18.61 -15.65 9.28
CA GLU A 470 17.17 -15.85 9.36
C GLU A 470 16.50 -15.25 8.12
N SER A 471 15.20 -15.50 7.95
CA SER A 471 14.37 -14.80 6.97
C SER A 471 14.37 -13.29 7.23
N GLY A 472 14.12 -12.50 6.18
CA GLY A 472 13.99 -11.05 6.27
C GLY A 472 14.79 -10.32 5.20
N THR A 473 14.91 -9.01 5.37
CA THR A 473 15.59 -8.12 4.43
C THR A 473 16.54 -7.17 5.14
N ARG A 474 17.74 -7.01 4.58
CA ARG A 474 18.72 -6.00 4.94
C ARG A 474 18.89 -5.02 3.79
N ILE A 475 18.62 -3.76 4.06
CA ILE A 475 18.93 -2.65 3.18
C ILE A 475 20.17 -1.95 3.75
N VAL A 476 21.15 -1.65 2.90
CA VAL A 476 22.35 -0.86 3.25
C VAL A 476 22.54 0.23 2.20
N VAL A 477 22.65 1.48 2.64
CA VAL A 477 22.90 2.65 1.79
C VAL A 477 24.11 3.42 2.30
N SER A 478 24.99 3.84 1.39
CA SER A 478 26.13 4.70 1.69
C SER A 478 25.66 6.16 1.80
N VAL A 479 25.78 6.74 2.99
CA VAL A 479 25.25 8.07 3.34
C VAL A 479 26.40 9.00 3.70
N SER A 480 26.44 10.19 3.12
CA SER A 480 27.45 11.19 3.50
C SER A 480 27.18 11.74 4.90
N SER A 481 28.23 12.20 5.59
CA SER A 481 28.06 12.83 6.91
C SER A 481 27.15 14.08 6.87
N GLU A 482 27.05 14.75 5.73
CA GLU A 482 26.11 15.87 5.54
C GLU A 482 24.65 15.39 5.58
N ILE A 483 24.30 14.36 4.79
CA ILE A 483 22.94 13.82 4.74
C ILE A 483 22.60 13.19 6.08
N LEU A 484 23.54 12.47 6.71
CA LEU A 484 23.34 11.89 8.03
C LEU A 484 23.09 12.98 9.09
N SER A 485 23.86 14.08 9.07
CA SER A 485 23.67 15.25 9.94
C SER A 485 22.26 15.83 9.80
N LYS A 486 21.75 15.96 8.56
CA LYS A 486 20.38 16.39 8.30
C LYS A 486 19.35 15.36 8.80
N LEU A 487 19.56 14.07 8.52
CA LEU A 487 18.66 12.98 8.91
C LEU A 487 18.40 12.96 10.41
N VAL A 488 19.45 13.05 11.23
CA VAL A 488 19.33 12.96 12.70
C VAL A 488 19.25 14.32 13.40
N GLY A 489 19.37 15.43 12.67
CA GLY A 489 19.32 16.78 13.24
C GLY A 489 20.51 17.14 14.15
N VAL A 490 21.69 16.57 13.90
CA VAL A 490 22.91 16.81 14.70
C VAL A 490 23.97 17.47 13.84
N GLU A 491 24.63 18.52 14.36
CA GLU A 491 25.75 19.18 13.69
C GLU A 491 26.86 18.18 13.33
N ARG A 492 27.45 18.34 12.14
CA ARG A 492 28.38 17.37 11.54
C ARG A 492 29.60 17.05 12.43
N ASP A 493 30.12 18.03 13.16
CA ASP A 493 31.25 17.89 14.09
C ASP A 493 30.91 17.07 15.34
N LYS A 494 29.63 16.92 15.66
CA LYS A 494 29.12 16.20 16.84
C LYS A 494 28.56 14.82 16.53
N LEU A 495 28.45 14.45 15.25
CA LEU A 495 27.86 13.19 14.80
C LEU A 495 28.41 11.98 15.56
N ASP A 496 29.74 11.80 15.59
CA ASP A 496 30.37 10.66 16.26
C ASP A 496 29.95 10.48 17.73
N SER A 497 29.72 11.58 18.43
CA SER A 497 29.39 11.57 19.86
C SER A 497 27.88 11.50 20.16
N LYS A 498 27.02 11.87 19.21
CA LYS A 498 25.57 12.07 19.44
C LYS A 498 24.67 11.26 18.52
N VAL A 499 25.19 10.66 17.45
CA VAL A 499 24.38 10.01 16.42
C VAL A 499 23.54 8.86 16.98
N GLU A 500 24.06 8.08 17.93
CA GLU A 500 23.28 6.98 18.53
C GLU A 500 22.01 7.48 19.22
N LEU A 501 22.14 8.53 20.05
CA LEU A 501 21.02 9.11 20.78
C LEU A 501 20.03 9.78 19.81
N ALA A 502 20.54 10.58 18.87
CA ALA A 502 19.70 11.28 17.91
C ALA A 502 18.96 10.31 16.96
N LEU A 503 19.60 9.22 16.55
CA LEU A 503 18.96 8.17 15.76
C LEU A 503 17.89 7.43 16.57
N ALA A 504 18.15 7.15 17.85
CA ALA A 504 17.16 6.55 18.74
C ALA A 504 15.92 7.45 18.94
N GLU A 505 16.13 8.75 19.13
CA GLU A 505 15.07 9.76 19.23
C GLU A 505 14.27 9.85 17.91
N LEU A 506 14.94 9.87 16.77
CA LEU A 506 14.30 9.89 15.45
C LEU A 506 13.44 8.65 15.23
N ILE A 507 13.96 7.45 15.50
CA ILE A 507 13.21 6.19 15.38
C ILE A 507 11.99 6.21 16.29
N GLY A 508 12.17 6.65 17.55
CA GLY A 508 11.06 6.80 18.50
C GLY A 508 9.96 7.74 18.00
N ARG A 509 10.32 8.80 17.27
CA ARG A 509 9.36 9.74 16.67
C ARG A 509 8.69 9.18 15.41
N LEU A 510 9.40 8.40 14.61
CA LEU A 510 8.91 7.83 13.35
C LEU A 510 8.05 6.59 13.55
N ALA A 511 8.38 5.73 14.53
CA ALA A 511 7.69 4.48 14.84
C ALA A 511 7.29 4.38 16.32
N PRO A 512 6.56 5.37 16.88
CA PRO A 512 6.33 5.46 18.32
C PRO A 512 5.44 4.35 18.90
N ALA A 513 4.64 3.68 18.07
CA ALA A 513 3.77 2.58 18.44
C ALA A 513 4.05 1.33 17.59
N SER A 514 5.33 1.06 17.30
CA SER A 514 5.73 -0.14 16.56
C SER A 514 5.18 -1.41 17.25
N PRO A 515 4.56 -2.33 16.51
CA PRO A 515 4.17 -3.65 17.04
C PRO A 515 5.38 -4.58 17.23
N PHE A 516 6.57 -4.17 16.78
CA PHE A 516 7.81 -4.94 16.88
C PHE A 516 8.88 -4.17 17.64
N ASP A 517 9.76 -4.91 18.30
CA ASP A 517 10.96 -4.34 18.91
C ASP A 517 11.87 -3.72 17.83
N ILE A 518 12.29 -2.47 18.05
CA ILE A 518 13.25 -1.76 17.20
C ILE A 518 14.54 -1.54 17.98
N PHE A 519 15.67 -1.90 17.36
CA PHE A 519 17.01 -1.77 17.91
C PHE A 519 17.83 -0.79 17.08
N VAL A 520 18.74 -0.08 17.73
CA VAL A 520 19.83 0.68 17.10
C VAL A 520 21.14 -0.05 17.32
N GLN A 521 21.98 -0.11 16.30
CA GLN A 521 23.32 -0.69 16.38
C GLN A 521 24.34 0.24 15.73
N ILE A 522 25.26 0.79 16.51
CA ILE A 522 26.36 1.60 15.99
C ILE A 522 27.63 0.76 15.95
N SER A 523 28.23 0.63 14.76
CA SER A 523 29.41 -0.20 14.51
C SER A 523 29.20 -1.66 14.98
N SER A 524 30.28 -2.40 15.25
CA SER A 524 30.21 -3.78 15.80
C SER A 524 29.82 -3.83 17.29
N GLY A 525 29.16 -2.80 17.81
CA GLY A 525 28.70 -2.70 19.20
C GLY A 525 27.46 -3.56 19.49
N HIS A 526 27.04 -3.53 20.75
CA HIS A 526 25.80 -4.17 21.20
C HIS A 526 24.58 -3.42 20.66
N SER A 527 23.56 -4.14 20.22
CA SER A 527 22.30 -3.54 19.80
C SER A 527 21.54 -3.00 21.01
N LYS A 528 21.10 -1.74 20.96
CA LYS A 528 20.31 -1.08 21.99
C LYS A 528 18.85 -1.03 21.56
N LYS A 529 17.93 -1.57 22.36
CA LYS A 529 16.49 -1.45 22.09
C LYS A 529 16.04 -0.01 22.30
N VAL A 530 15.33 0.56 21.33
CA VAL A 530 14.86 1.97 21.35
C VAL A 530 13.34 2.09 21.40
N VAL A 531 12.63 1.13 20.83
CA VAL A 531 11.17 0.99 20.93
C VAL A 531 10.90 -0.47 21.23
N SER A 532 10.11 -0.77 22.28
CA SER A 532 9.64 -2.14 22.50
C SER A 532 8.25 -2.32 21.88
N ALA A 533 7.95 -3.54 21.44
CA ALA A 533 6.65 -3.88 20.85
C ALA A 533 5.48 -3.38 21.71
N ASP A 534 4.63 -2.53 21.13
CA ASP A 534 3.43 -1.94 21.74
C ASP A 534 3.65 -1.26 23.10
N ASP A 535 4.89 -0.83 23.40
CA ASP A 535 5.25 -0.26 24.69
C ASP A 535 4.56 1.08 24.97
N TRP A 536 4.09 1.79 23.94
CA TRP A 536 3.30 3.00 24.06
C TRP A 536 2.04 2.82 24.91
N LEU A 537 1.54 1.60 25.10
CA LEU A 537 0.44 1.29 26.03
C LEU A 537 0.88 1.33 27.51
N THR A 538 2.16 1.05 27.80
CA THR A 538 2.65 0.75 29.16
C THR A 538 3.75 1.67 29.68
N ILE A 539 4.54 2.31 28.80
CA ILE A 539 5.60 3.25 29.20
C ILE A 539 5.02 4.46 29.94
N LYS A 540 5.82 5.12 30.76
CA LYS A 540 5.36 6.27 31.56
C LYS A 540 5.00 7.45 30.65
N ASP A 541 4.04 8.26 31.08
CA ASP A 541 3.59 9.45 30.32
C ASP A 541 4.74 10.35 29.90
N GLY A 542 5.68 10.66 30.80
CA GLY A 542 6.85 11.50 30.49
C GLY A 542 7.73 10.90 29.39
N GLU A 543 7.98 9.59 29.45
CA GLU A 543 8.78 8.88 28.45
C GLU A 543 8.10 8.86 27.08
N LEU A 544 6.78 8.64 27.04
CA LEU A 544 6.00 8.72 25.80
C LEU A 544 6.01 10.15 25.24
N VAL A 545 5.83 11.16 26.08
CA VAL A 545 5.82 12.57 25.68
C VAL A 545 7.17 12.99 25.10
N ASP A 546 8.27 12.62 25.75
CA ASP A 546 9.64 12.88 25.29
C ASP A 546 9.90 12.21 23.95
N ARG A 547 9.50 10.93 23.80
CA ARG A 547 9.60 10.18 22.53
C ARG A 547 8.86 10.89 21.39
N LEU A 548 7.70 11.46 21.67
CA LEU A 548 6.86 12.12 20.66
C LEU A 548 7.27 13.57 20.37
N GLY A 549 8.12 14.18 21.22
CA GLY A 549 8.49 15.59 21.11
C GLY A 549 7.32 16.54 21.33
N CYS A 550 6.32 16.17 22.14
CA CYS A 550 5.12 16.98 22.36
C CYS A 550 5.08 17.61 23.77
N ARG A 551 4.16 18.55 24.01
CA ARG A 551 4.04 19.25 25.31
C ARG A 551 2.60 19.24 25.81
N PRO A 552 2.25 18.32 26.74
CA PRO A 552 0.91 18.27 27.29
C PRO A 552 0.70 19.35 28.36
N GLN A 553 -0.53 19.82 28.49
CA GLN A 553 -0.99 20.73 29.56
C GLN A 553 -1.42 19.96 30.82
N THR A 554 -1.55 18.63 30.72
CA THR A 554 -2.03 17.72 31.78
C THR A 554 -1.24 16.41 31.74
N LYS A 555 -1.55 15.45 32.63
CA LYS A 555 -1.18 14.04 32.40
C LYS A 555 -1.90 13.49 31.16
N LEU A 556 -1.41 12.40 30.57
CA LEU A 556 -2.11 11.77 29.46
C LEU A 556 -3.32 11.00 29.98
N PHE A 557 -4.39 11.00 29.19
CA PHE A 557 -5.61 10.25 29.45
C PHE A 557 -5.85 9.27 28.30
N PRO A 558 -6.28 8.03 28.62
CA PRO A 558 -6.58 7.05 27.60
C PRO A 558 -7.83 7.45 26.81
N VAL A 559 -7.78 7.27 25.50
CA VAL A 559 -8.93 7.29 24.60
C VAL A 559 -9.31 5.85 24.36
N LEU A 560 -10.57 5.50 24.61
CA LEU A 560 -11.06 4.14 24.47
C LEU A 560 -11.98 4.01 23.25
N ASP A 561 -11.93 2.86 22.59
CA ASP A 561 -12.96 2.48 21.61
C ASP A 561 -14.23 1.96 22.30
N GLY A 562 -15.22 1.56 21.49
CA GLY A 562 -16.50 1.03 21.97
C GLY A 562 -16.39 -0.26 22.79
N ASP A 563 -15.28 -0.99 22.66
CA ASP A 563 -15.00 -2.24 23.38
C ASP A 563 -14.15 -2.00 24.64
N GLY A 564 -13.74 -0.75 24.89
CA GLY A 564 -12.91 -0.36 26.03
C GLY A 564 -11.40 -0.51 25.81
N ASN A 565 -10.95 -0.82 24.59
CA ASN A 565 -9.53 -0.90 24.27
C ASN A 565 -8.93 0.49 24.16
N THR A 566 -7.67 0.64 24.59
CA THR A 566 -6.96 1.93 24.46
C THR A 566 -6.53 2.15 23.02
N ILE A 567 -7.11 3.16 22.38
CA ILE A 567 -6.78 3.60 21.02
C ILE A 567 -5.96 4.90 21.00
N GLY A 568 -5.60 5.43 22.18
CA GLY A 568 -4.70 6.56 22.31
C GLY A 568 -4.43 6.94 23.76
N ARG A 569 -3.35 7.68 23.98
CA ARG A 569 -2.98 8.31 25.26
C ARG A 569 -2.67 9.77 24.96
N ILE A 570 -3.63 10.65 25.24
CA ILE A 570 -3.57 12.06 24.82
C ILE A 570 -3.94 13.02 25.96
N ALA A 571 -3.53 14.27 25.80
CA ALA A 571 -3.84 15.40 26.66
C ALA A 571 -4.11 16.65 25.81
N PRO A 572 -4.81 17.67 26.35
CA PRO A 572 -4.77 19.01 25.79
C PRO A 572 -3.31 19.47 25.67
N GLY A 573 -2.91 19.97 24.50
CA GLY A 573 -1.54 20.39 24.19
C GLY A 573 -1.46 21.91 23.96
N TYR A 574 -0.28 22.49 24.06
CA TYR A 574 -0.10 23.92 23.80
C TYR A 574 -0.17 24.23 22.30
N SER A 575 -0.99 25.21 21.88
CA SER A 575 -0.90 25.79 20.53
C SER A 575 0.40 26.61 20.43
N ARG A 576 1.17 26.39 19.35
CA ARG A 576 2.53 26.90 19.10
C ARG A 576 2.78 28.33 19.63
N GLY A 577 3.64 28.47 20.66
CA GLY A 577 4.15 29.75 21.15
C GLY A 577 5.63 29.94 20.78
N LEU A 578 5.96 31.11 20.22
CA LEU A 578 7.28 31.76 19.96
C LEU A 578 8.48 30.95 19.39
N PHE A 579 8.52 29.62 19.51
CA PHE A 579 9.59 28.76 19.03
C PHE A 579 9.13 27.95 17.81
N SER A 580 10.02 27.86 16.82
CA SER A 580 9.75 27.57 15.41
C SER A 580 9.58 26.09 15.05
N ASP A 581 9.29 25.17 15.97
CA ASP A 581 9.46 23.76 15.62
C ASP A 581 8.14 23.10 15.18
N ASP A 582 8.20 22.38 14.08
CA ASP A 582 7.12 21.56 13.48
C ASP A 582 6.77 20.31 14.34
N GLU A 583 7.20 20.28 15.61
CA GLU A 583 7.09 19.14 16.53
C GLU A 583 5.91 19.24 17.52
N ASN A 584 5.16 20.34 17.54
CA ASN A 584 4.00 20.45 18.43
C ASN A 584 2.77 19.70 17.89
N GLY A 585 2.05 19.00 18.78
CA GLY A 585 0.82 18.28 18.48
C GLY A 585 0.82 16.83 18.95
N ALA A 586 -0.36 16.22 19.03
CA ALA A 586 -0.50 14.77 19.24
C ALA A 586 -0.20 14.03 17.94
N VAL A 587 0.48 12.89 18.04
CA VAL A 587 0.88 12.08 16.89
C VAL A 587 -0.20 11.07 16.56
N GLY A 588 -0.72 11.15 15.32
CA GLY A 588 -1.59 10.13 14.76
C GLY A 588 -0.74 9.04 14.11
N VAL A 589 -0.95 7.80 14.56
CA VAL A 589 -0.13 6.65 14.17
C VAL A 589 -0.96 5.65 13.38
N TYR A 590 -0.45 5.23 12.23
CA TYR A 590 -1.05 4.18 11.41
C TYR A 590 -0.08 2.99 11.33
N ARG A 591 -0.52 1.81 11.79
CA ARG A 591 0.27 0.56 11.80
C ARG A 591 1.66 0.77 12.44
N GLY A 592 1.69 1.47 13.57
CA GLY A 592 2.89 1.76 14.35
C GLY A 592 3.78 2.90 13.84
N ILE A 593 3.51 3.43 12.64
CA ILE A 593 4.26 4.53 12.04
C ILE A 593 3.53 5.87 12.20
N SER A 594 4.28 6.90 12.59
CA SER A 594 3.82 8.28 12.64
C SER A 594 3.36 8.76 11.26
N ALA A 595 2.09 9.19 11.18
CA ALA A 595 1.45 9.55 9.92
C ALA A 595 0.97 11.00 9.88
N THR A 596 0.56 11.57 11.02
CA THR A 596 0.11 12.97 11.10
C THR A 596 0.37 13.57 12.48
N ARG A 597 0.23 14.90 12.61
CA ARG A 597 0.18 15.60 13.90
C ARG A 597 -1.05 16.48 13.99
N VAL A 598 -1.68 16.49 15.16
CA VAL A 598 -2.86 17.32 15.46
C VAL A 598 -2.47 18.39 16.48
N GLU A 599 -2.43 19.64 16.03
CA GLU A 599 -2.16 20.79 16.89
C GLU A 599 -3.28 20.97 17.94
N GLY A 600 -2.93 21.51 19.12
CA GLY A 600 -3.86 21.66 20.25
C GLY A 600 -3.99 20.41 21.14
N LEU A 601 -3.40 19.29 20.74
CA LEU A 601 -3.27 18.07 21.54
C LEU A 601 -1.80 17.71 21.77
N ALA A 602 -1.56 16.80 22.72
CA ALA A 602 -0.27 16.16 22.96
C ALA A 602 -0.50 14.67 23.27
N GLY A 603 0.48 13.82 22.98
CA GLY A 603 0.39 12.37 23.13
C GLY A 603 0.21 11.65 21.78
N LEU A 604 -0.36 10.45 21.82
CA LEU A 604 -0.45 9.56 20.65
C LEU A 604 -1.85 8.96 20.53
N PHE A 605 -2.33 8.77 19.31
CA PHE A 605 -3.57 8.05 19.02
C PHE A 605 -3.44 7.23 17.72
N ILE A 606 -4.21 6.14 17.64
CA ILE A 606 -4.19 5.22 16.51
C ILE A 606 -5.21 5.67 15.44
N LEU A 607 -4.78 5.66 14.19
CA LEU A 607 -5.59 5.92 13.01
C LEU A 607 -6.21 4.61 12.50
N ARG A 608 -7.51 4.62 12.18
CA ARG A 608 -8.22 3.46 11.61
C ARG A 608 -7.99 3.29 10.10
N GLY A 609 -7.64 4.36 9.40
CA GLY A 609 -7.41 4.36 7.96
C GLY A 609 -6.09 5.02 7.59
N ASN A 610 -5.52 4.57 6.48
CA ASN A 610 -4.32 5.18 5.90
C ASN A 610 -4.66 6.50 5.18
N ASN A 611 -3.65 7.35 4.98
CA ASN A 611 -3.82 8.63 4.30
C ASN A 611 -4.11 8.43 2.81
N THR A 612 -4.87 9.36 2.23
CA THR A 612 -5.26 9.33 0.81
C THR A 612 -4.17 9.78 -0.15
N ASN A 613 -3.05 10.33 0.35
CA ASN A 613 -1.93 10.83 -0.45
C ASN A 613 -0.57 10.27 0.02
N ALA A 614 0.38 10.14 -0.90
CA ALA A 614 1.71 9.57 -0.64
C ALA A 614 2.56 10.35 0.37
N ILE A 615 2.33 11.67 0.48
CA ILE A 615 3.01 12.57 1.43
C ILE A 615 2.35 12.49 2.83
N ARG A 616 1.17 11.85 2.93
CA ARG A 616 0.47 11.60 4.18
C ARG A 616 0.08 12.86 4.95
N THR A 617 -0.45 13.88 4.28
CA THR A 617 -0.85 15.14 4.93
C THR A 617 -2.30 15.14 5.45
N ASN A 618 -3.14 14.20 5.01
CA ASN A 618 -4.59 14.22 5.26
C ASN A 618 -5.05 12.90 5.90
N ALA A 619 -4.72 12.71 7.18
CA ALA A 619 -5.27 11.60 7.96
C ALA A 619 -6.73 11.85 8.33
N ILE A 620 -7.56 10.83 8.21
CA ILE A 620 -8.96 10.87 8.65
C ILE A 620 -8.96 10.48 10.13
N LEU A 621 -9.25 11.47 10.97
CA LEU A 621 -9.43 11.26 12.41
C LEU A 621 -10.84 10.72 12.62
N ASP A 622 -10.99 9.40 12.58
CA ASP A 622 -12.27 8.73 12.79
C ASP A 622 -12.45 8.38 14.28
N GLY A 623 -13.68 8.51 14.77
CA GLY A 623 -14.02 8.25 16.17
C GLY A 623 -15.43 8.65 16.58
N GLY A 624 -16.13 9.41 15.74
CA GLY A 624 -17.42 10.02 16.11
C GLY A 624 -17.30 10.99 17.29
N ASN A 625 -18.25 11.91 17.42
CA ASN A 625 -18.18 12.91 18.50
C ASN A 625 -18.20 12.26 19.90
N MET A 626 -18.77 11.06 20.05
CA MET A 626 -18.95 10.38 21.35
C MET A 626 -17.64 9.99 22.05
N ILE A 627 -16.64 9.45 21.34
CA ILE A 627 -15.38 9.00 21.97
C ILE A 627 -14.63 10.19 22.59
N TRP A 628 -14.60 11.30 21.86
CA TRP A 628 -13.91 12.54 22.27
C TRP A 628 -14.68 13.27 23.38
N THR A 629 -16.01 13.25 23.36
CA THR A 629 -16.83 13.75 24.46
C THR A 629 -16.58 12.95 25.75
N ASP A 630 -16.56 11.62 25.70
CA ASP A 630 -16.25 10.78 26.87
C ASP A 630 -14.84 11.07 27.40
N TRP A 631 -13.85 11.17 26.52
CA TRP A 631 -12.49 11.55 26.89
C TRP A 631 -12.42 12.91 27.60
N ALA A 632 -13.10 13.94 27.06
CA ALA A 632 -13.15 15.26 27.68
C ALA A 632 -13.81 15.21 29.07
N GLN A 633 -14.92 14.47 29.23
CA GLN A 633 -15.58 14.29 30.52
C GLN A 633 -14.68 13.61 31.54
N ARG A 634 -13.91 12.57 31.15
CA ARG A 634 -12.95 11.90 32.04
C ARG A 634 -11.89 12.85 32.59
N ILE A 635 -11.40 13.78 31.76
CA ILE A 635 -10.42 14.78 32.21
C ILE A 635 -11.04 15.67 33.28
N ILE A 636 -12.21 16.26 32.99
CA ILE A 636 -12.90 17.16 33.93
C ILE A 636 -13.26 16.44 35.23
N ASN A 637 -13.82 15.23 35.13
CA ASN A 637 -14.23 14.43 36.29
C ASN A 637 -13.06 13.89 37.11
N SER A 638 -11.83 13.94 36.60
CA SER A 638 -10.65 13.48 37.36
C SER A 638 -10.24 14.42 38.49
N GLY A 639 -10.77 15.64 38.53
CA GLY A 639 -10.49 16.64 39.56
C GLY A 639 -9.08 17.23 39.51
N ILE A 640 -8.31 16.99 38.44
CA ILE A 640 -7.00 17.62 38.27
C ILE A 640 -7.16 19.11 37.95
N LYS A 641 -6.25 19.94 38.46
CA LYS A 641 -6.20 21.35 38.09
C LYS A 641 -5.53 21.48 36.71
N ILE A 642 -6.25 22.05 35.75
CA ILE A 642 -5.76 22.28 34.39
C ILE A 642 -5.78 23.78 34.07
N PRO A 643 -4.93 24.27 33.16
CA PRO A 643 -4.92 25.68 32.78
C PRO A 643 -6.16 26.08 31.94
N TYR A 644 -6.47 27.38 31.93
CA TYR A 644 -7.55 27.98 31.12
C TYR A 644 -7.57 27.50 29.66
N SER A 645 -6.39 27.44 29.03
CA SER A 645 -6.25 26.98 27.64
C SER A 645 -6.69 25.53 27.43
N ALA A 646 -6.51 24.67 28.44
CA ALA A 646 -6.99 23.29 28.37
C ALA A 646 -8.52 23.24 28.48
N TYR A 647 -9.15 24.01 29.39
CA TYR A 647 -10.61 24.09 29.46
C TYR A 647 -11.24 24.56 28.16
N CYS A 648 -10.62 25.56 27.52
CA CYS A 648 -10.99 26.07 26.22
C CYS A 648 -10.96 25.01 25.11
N ILE A 649 -9.94 24.15 25.10
CA ILE A 649 -9.84 23.03 24.15
C ILE A 649 -10.94 21.99 24.42
N LEU A 650 -11.29 21.75 25.69
CA LEU A 650 -12.25 20.72 26.09
C LEU A 650 -13.71 21.15 25.90
N HIS A 651 -14.04 22.42 26.16
CA HIS A 651 -15.40 22.92 26.21
C HIS A 651 -16.24 22.62 24.96
N PRO A 652 -15.73 22.73 23.72
CA PRO A 652 -16.50 22.37 22.52
C PRO A 652 -17.00 20.93 22.45
N MET A 653 -16.33 20.00 23.12
CA MET A 653 -16.73 18.59 23.16
C MET A 653 -17.75 18.30 24.26
N ILE A 654 -17.87 19.22 25.23
CA ILE A 654 -18.75 19.13 26.39
C ILE A 654 -19.40 20.51 26.69
N PRO A 655 -20.10 21.13 25.72
CA PRO A 655 -20.56 22.52 25.85
C PRO A 655 -21.62 22.74 26.93
N GLY A 656 -22.23 21.67 27.46
CA GLY A 656 -23.17 21.73 28.58
C GLY A 656 -22.54 21.71 29.97
N PHE A 657 -21.21 21.58 30.07
CA PHE A 657 -20.50 21.60 31.36
C PHE A 657 -20.12 23.02 31.75
N ASP A 658 -20.34 23.38 33.02
CA ASP A 658 -19.91 24.68 33.56
C ASP A 658 -18.40 24.68 33.84
N LEU A 659 -17.60 24.98 32.80
CA LEU A 659 -16.14 24.99 32.88
C LEU A 659 -15.59 26.40 33.15
N PRO A 660 -14.41 26.52 33.79
CA PRO A 660 -13.80 27.81 34.06
C PRO A 660 -13.12 28.40 32.81
N VAL A 661 -13.94 28.86 31.88
CA VAL A 661 -13.55 29.44 30.58
C VAL A 661 -13.77 30.95 30.50
N TRP A 662 -14.04 31.61 31.64
CA TRP A 662 -14.24 33.06 31.71
C TRP A 662 -13.14 33.71 32.54
N ILE A 663 -12.31 34.57 31.94
CA ILE A 663 -11.23 35.24 32.67
C ILE A 663 -11.73 36.55 33.26
N ARG A 664 -11.51 36.74 34.56
CA ARG A 664 -11.72 38.01 35.27
C ARG A 664 -10.63 38.17 36.33
N GLU A 665 -10.02 39.34 36.37
CA GLU A 665 -8.91 39.64 37.28
C GLU A 665 -7.78 38.59 37.17
N GLU A 666 -7.42 38.23 35.92
CA GLU A 666 -6.39 37.23 35.57
C GLU A 666 -6.66 35.79 36.02
N ILE A 667 -7.81 35.52 36.63
CA ILE A 667 -8.23 34.20 37.09
C ILE A 667 -9.35 33.69 36.18
N SER A 668 -9.34 32.38 35.87
CA SER A 668 -10.42 31.72 35.13
C SER A 668 -11.53 31.28 36.06
N HIS A 669 -12.77 31.54 35.68
CA HIS A 669 -13.99 31.27 36.45
C HIS A 669 -15.01 30.53 35.59
N SER A 670 -15.78 29.68 36.24
CA SER A 670 -17.04 29.09 35.75
C SER A 670 -18.19 30.09 35.91
N PHE A 671 -19.34 29.80 35.30
CA PHE A 671 -20.54 30.58 35.55
C PHE A 671 -20.97 30.52 37.02
N ALA A 672 -20.88 29.36 37.67
CA ALA A 672 -21.13 29.21 39.09
C ALA A 672 -20.26 30.17 39.94
N GLU A 673 -18.98 30.31 39.61
CA GLU A 673 -18.04 31.21 40.30
C GLU A 673 -18.28 32.69 39.98
N LEU A 674 -18.74 33.02 38.77
CA LEU A 674 -19.06 34.41 38.38
C LEU A 674 -20.40 34.92 38.94
N ARG A 675 -21.28 34.03 39.39
CA ARG A 675 -22.66 34.36 39.76
C ARG A 675 -22.78 35.50 40.78
N ASP A 676 -21.99 35.46 41.85
CA ASP A 676 -22.05 36.49 42.91
C ASP A 676 -21.55 37.85 42.42
N PHE A 677 -20.53 37.84 41.55
CA PHE A 677 -20.05 39.06 40.91
C PHE A 677 -21.13 39.67 40.01
N ILE A 678 -21.75 38.88 39.12
CA ILE A 678 -22.82 39.38 38.24
C ILE A 678 -24.00 39.91 39.06
N LYS A 679 -24.38 39.21 40.13
CA LYS A 679 -25.49 39.63 41.00
C LYS A 679 -25.27 41.01 41.65
N SER A 680 -24.02 41.36 41.95
CA SER A 680 -23.65 42.64 42.58
C SER A 680 -23.32 43.75 41.58
N ALA A 681 -23.06 43.41 40.31
CA ALA A 681 -22.79 44.37 39.25
C ALA A 681 -24.09 44.94 38.64
N ASN A 682 -24.04 46.19 38.20
CA ASN A 682 -25.10 46.84 37.40
C ASN A 682 -24.72 46.92 35.91
N SER A 683 -23.46 46.68 35.59
CA SER A 683 -22.94 46.62 34.21
C SER A 683 -21.73 45.71 34.15
N VAL A 684 -21.60 44.92 33.09
CA VAL A 684 -20.44 44.08 32.83
C VAL A 684 -20.04 44.19 31.37
N VAL A 685 -18.74 44.13 31.08
CA VAL A 685 -18.21 44.13 29.72
C VAL A 685 -17.76 42.72 29.39
N LEU A 686 -18.26 42.13 28.31
CA LEU A 686 -17.75 40.90 27.74
C LEU A 686 -16.82 41.22 26.57
N HIS A 687 -15.57 40.78 26.67
CA HIS A 687 -14.60 40.83 25.56
C HIS A 687 -14.26 39.40 25.12
N LEU A 688 -14.45 39.07 23.84
CA LEU A 688 -14.15 37.74 23.32
C LEU A 688 -12.70 37.66 22.81
N GLY A 689 -11.91 36.77 23.39
CA GLY A 689 -10.48 36.67 23.09
C GLY A 689 -9.61 37.58 23.97
N ALA A 690 -8.30 37.39 23.87
CA ALA A 690 -7.36 38.16 24.68
C ALA A 690 -7.35 39.64 24.28
N VAL A 691 -7.23 40.53 25.28
CA VAL A 691 -6.99 41.95 25.05
C VAL A 691 -5.54 42.11 24.61
N SER A 692 -5.30 42.36 23.32
CA SER A 692 -3.97 42.49 22.71
C SER A 692 -3.68 43.92 22.29
N HIS A 693 -2.40 44.30 22.24
CA HIS A 693 -1.94 45.59 21.70
C HIS A 693 -2.42 45.78 20.25
N GLU A 694 -2.87 46.99 19.94
CA GLU A 694 -3.28 47.42 18.60
C GLU A 694 -2.44 48.63 18.17
N ASP A 695 -2.22 48.79 16.86
CA ASP A 695 -1.42 49.90 16.32
C ASP A 695 -1.99 51.29 16.65
N THR A 696 -3.27 51.35 17.05
CA THR A 696 -3.98 52.56 17.49
C THR A 696 -3.77 52.89 18.96
N ASP A 697 -3.12 52.03 19.75
CA ASP A 697 -2.85 52.29 21.16
C ASP A 697 -1.71 53.29 21.33
N ASP A 698 -1.93 54.32 22.16
CA ASP A 698 -0.92 55.32 22.54
C ASP A 698 0.10 54.78 23.57
N VAL A 699 0.43 53.48 23.50
CA VAL A 699 1.45 52.81 24.33
C VAL A 699 2.27 51.84 23.48
N THR A 700 3.50 51.57 23.89
CA THR A 700 4.32 50.58 23.19
C THR A 700 3.81 49.16 23.46
N MET A 701 4.00 48.23 22.52
CA MET A 701 3.67 46.81 22.72
C MET A 701 4.36 46.24 23.97
N SER A 702 5.59 46.67 24.26
CA SER A 702 6.34 46.25 25.45
C SER A 702 5.70 46.75 26.74
N ASP A 703 5.24 48.00 26.77
CA ASP A 703 4.57 48.56 27.94
C ASP A 703 3.18 47.93 28.13
N PHE A 704 2.47 47.69 27.03
CA PHE A 704 1.20 46.99 27.03
C PHE A 704 1.33 45.60 27.64
N ASP A 705 2.24 44.78 27.12
CA ASP A 705 2.43 43.39 27.58
C ASP A 705 2.90 43.31 29.04
N SER A 706 3.59 44.34 29.53
CA SER A 706 4.16 44.37 30.89
C SER A 706 3.22 44.98 31.93
N PHE A 707 2.34 45.90 31.55
CA PHE A 707 1.62 46.77 32.49
C PHE A 707 0.11 46.87 32.25
N LEU A 708 -0.48 46.11 31.31
CA LEU A 708 -1.92 46.09 31.12
C LEU A 708 -2.65 45.65 32.39
N GLN A 709 -3.53 46.51 32.89
CA GLN A 709 -4.48 46.21 33.96
C GLN A 709 -5.90 46.21 33.40
N VAL A 710 -6.48 45.02 33.27
CA VAL A 710 -7.87 44.84 32.81
C VAL A 710 -8.83 45.33 33.89
N LYS A 711 -9.87 46.09 33.52
CA LYS A 711 -10.87 46.59 34.48
C LYS A 711 -11.63 45.45 35.14
N ARG A 712 -12.01 45.64 36.41
CA ARG A 712 -12.69 44.62 37.23
C ARG A 712 -14.08 44.20 36.72
N ASN A 713 -14.72 45.05 35.93
CA ASN A 713 -16.03 44.79 35.32
C ASN A 713 -15.92 44.14 33.94
N VAL A 714 -14.71 43.83 33.46
CA VAL A 714 -14.48 43.14 32.20
C VAL A 714 -14.33 41.65 32.47
N VAL A 715 -15.10 40.86 31.75
CA VAL A 715 -14.99 39.41 31.66
C VAL A 715 -14.50 39.07 30.26
N ILE A 716 -13.45 38.28 30.18
CA ILE A 716 -12.87 37.83 28.93
C ILE A 716 -13.35 36.41 28.65
N GLY A 717 -14.15 36.25 27.60
CA GLY A 717 -14.62 34.95 27.13
C GLY A 717 -13.69 34.36 26.05
N PRO A 718 -13.83 33.07 25.74
CA PRO A 718 -13.06 32.47 24.66
C PRO A 718 -13.47 33.03 23.30
N SER A 719 -12.47 33.32 22.46
CA SER A 719 -12.70 33.68 21.07
C SER A 719 -13.02 32.43 20.26
N SER A 720 -13.86 32.57 19.23
CA SER A 720 -14.10 31.51 18.26
C SER A 720 -12.83 31.13 17.46
N TYR A 721 -11.81 32.00 17.47
CA TYR A 721 -10.46 31.79 16.93
C TYR A 721 -9.44 31.92 18.07
N TYR A 722 -8.95 30.81 18.64
CA TYR A 722 -8.03 30.90 19.78
C TYR A 722 -6.67 31.49 19.39
N SER A 723 -6.39 32.71 19.81
CA SER A 723 -5.03 33.12 20.16
C SER A 723 -5.02 34.01 21.42
N ARG A 724 -4.06 33.75 22.29
CA ARG A 724 -3.73 34.56 23.48
C ARG A 724 -2.94 35.83 23.11
N TYR A 725 -2.55 35.95 21.85
CA TYR A 725 -1.71 37.01 21.28
C TYR A 725 -2.38 37.45 19.99
N GLY A 726 -2.75 38.73 19.90
CA GLY A 726 -3.52 39.29 18.80
C GLY A 726 -2.98 38.99 17.40
N TRP A 727 -3.90 39.11 16.43
CA TRP A 727 -3.61 39.46 15.03
C TRP A 727 -2.67 38.57 14.19
N ARG A 728 -2.60 37.26 14.44
CA ARG A 728 -2.20 36.31 13.38
C ARG A 728 -3.17 35.14 13.27
N ALA A 729 -4.27 35.37 12.56
CA ALA A 729 -5.13 34.33 12.02
C ALA A 729 -4.25 33.31 11.25
N ARG A 730 -4.07 32.11 11.81
CA ARG A 730 -3.33 31.03 11.16
C ARG A 730 -4.23 30.30 10.16
N LYS A 731 -3.64 29.96 9.01
CA LYS A 731 -4.28 29.37 7.83
C LYS A 731 -4.69 27.89 7.97
N LYS A 732 -4.54 27.24 9.12
CA LYS A 732 -4.87 25.81 9.31
C LYS A 732 -5.96 25.63 10.37
N PRO A 733 -6.97 24.78 10.14
CA PRO A 733 -7.95 24.42 11.16
C PRO A 733 -7.27 23.68 12.33
N GLU A 734 -7.46 24.15 13.55
CA GLU A 734 -6.93 23.56 14.79
C GLU A 734 -7.95 22.60 15.43
N PHE A 735 -7.50 21.72 16.33
CA PHE A 735 -8.39 20.95 17.20
C PHE A 735 -9.17 21.91 18.14
N PRO A 736 -10.46 21.65 18.43
CA PRO A 736 -11.27 20.50 18.03
C PRO A 736 -11.99 20.64 16.68
N TRP A 737 -11.86 21.78 15.98
CA TRP A 737 -12.61 22.05 14.75
C TRP A 737 -12.22 21.18 13.55
N VAL A 738 -10.95 20.77 13.47
CA VAL A 738 -10.49 19.79 12.47
C VAL A 738 -11.21 18.43 12.58
N MET A 739 -11.83 18.15 13.74
CA MET A 739 -12.60 16.94 14.01
C MET A 739 -14.11 17.09 13.71
N GLY A 740 -14.57 18.27 13.29
CA GLY A 740 -15.98 18.51 13.00
C GLY A 740 -16.86 18.90 14.20
N PHE A 741 -16.27 19.25 15.36
CA PHE A 741 -17.03 19.83 16.47
C PHE A 741 -17.61 21.21 16.09
N SER A 742 -18.77 21.55 16.64
CA SER A 742 -19.41 22.85 16.42
C SER A 742 -18.84 23.90 17.36
N ARG A 743 -18.68 25.13 16.85
CA ARG A 743 -18.27 26.26 17.67
C ARG A 743 -19.29 26.54 18.76
N VAL A 744 -18.80 26.87 19.95
CA VAL A 744 -19.65 27.26 21.08
C VAL A 744 -20.00 28.74 20.94
N ASP A 745 -21.28 29.07 21.08
CA ASP A 745 -21.76 30.44 21.14
C ASP A 745 -21.52 31.04 22.53
N TYR A 746 -20.28 31.47 22.78
CA TYR A 746 -19.89 32.06 24.05
C TYR A 746 -20.60 33.39 24.32
N GLU A 747 -20.84 34.18 23.29
CA GLU A 747 -21.57 35.45 23.37
C GLU A 747 -22.98 35.24 23.91
N GLY A 748 -23.79 34.45 23.18
CA GLY A 748 -25.16 34.15 23.57
C GLY A 748 -25.25 33.40 24.91
N SER A 749 -24.29 32.50 25.20
CA SER A 749 -24.24 31.78 26.48
C SER A 749 -23.99 32.72 27.66
N PHE A 750 -23.08 33.69 27.51
CA PHE A 750 -22.79 34.66 28.56
C PHE A 750 -23.95 35.65 28.75
N GLY A 751 -24.54 36.15 27.65
CA GLY A 751 -25.73 37.00 27.69
C GLY A 751 -26.89 36.32 28.43
N SER A 752 -27.21 35.07 28.06
CA SER A 752 -28.25 34.26 28.71
C SER A 752 -27.97 34.03 30.20
N PHE A 753 -26.71 33.80 30.58
CA PHE A 753 -26.31 33.67 31.98
C PHE A 753 -26.54 34.97 32.77
N VAL A 754 -26.14 36.12 32.22
CA VAL A 754 -26.33 37.43 32.86
C VAL A 754 -27.81 37.78 32.99
N GLU A 755 -28.59 37.58 31.92
CA GLU A 755 -30.04 37.80 31.91
C GLU A 755 -30.75 36.94 32.96
N SER A 756 -30.34 35.67 33.12
CA SER A 756 -30.89 34.77 34.14
C SER A 756 -30.71 35.27 35.59
N ILE A 757 -29.73 36.14 35.83
CA ILE A 757 -29.44 36.73 37.15
C ILE A 757 -30.12 38.10 37.31
N TRP A 758 -30.14 38.91 36.25
CA TRP A 758 -30.64 40.28 36.29
C TRP A 758 -32.14 40.40 36.03
N GLY A 759 -32.74 39.46 35.30
CA GLY A 759 -34.16 39.44 34.92
C GLY A 759 -34.51 40.30 33.69
N GLY A 760 -33.66 41.27 33.35
CA GLY A 760 -33.74 42.11 32.16
C GLY A 760 -32.36 42.69 31.83
N LEU A 761 -32.03 42.72 30.54
CA LEU A 761 -30.68 42.96 30.04
C LEU A 761 -30.72 43.88 28.82
N ILE A 762 -29.91 44.93 28.85
CA ILE A 762 -29.62 45.77 27.68
C ILE A 762 -28.21 45.42 27.20
N GLU A 763 -28.10 45.04 25.93
CA GLU A 763 -26.85 44.65 25.27
C GLU A 763 -26.47 45.69 24.21
N GLU A 764 -25.25 46.20 24.29
CA GLU A 764 -24.71 47.21 23.38
C GLU A 764 -23.32 46.75 22.86
N HIS A 765 -23.13 46.78 21.54
CA HIS A 765 -21.83 46.51 20.90
C HIS A 765 -21.15 47.84 20.59
N GLU A 766 -20.17 48.22 21.39
CA GLU A 766 -19.48 49.50 21.26
C GLU A 766 -18.01 49.42 21.70
N ASP A 767 -17.26 50.47 21.39
CA ASP A 767 -15.89 50.64 21.86
C ASP A 767 -15.91 51.04 23.34
N VAL A 768 -15.45 50.14 24.20
CA VAL A 768 -15.42 50.34 25.66
C VAL A 768 -14.01 50.28 26.19
N ILE A 769 -13.76 51.04 27.26
CA ILE A 769 -12.48 51.02 27.96
C ILE A 769 -12.36 49.69 28.72
N VAL A 770 -11.52 48.79 28.22
CA VAL A 770 -11.31 47.44 28.78
C VAL A 770 -10.18 47.38 29.83
N GLY A 771 -9.28 48.37 29.84
CA GLY A 771 -8.16 48.37 30.77
C GLY A 771 -7.36 49.67 30.73
N MET A 772 -6.24 49.67 31.45
CA MET A 772 -5.28 50.77 31.45
C MET A 772 -3.85 50.26 31.38
N VAL A 773 -2.96 50.99 30.71
CA VAL A 773 -1.51 50.75 30.67
C VAL A 773 -0.83 52.04 31.11
N ASN A 774 -0.13 52.03 32.25
CA ASN A 774 0.57 53.22 32.78
C ASN A 774 -0.31 54.51 32.85
N GLY A 775 -1.62 54.36 33.06
CA GLY A 775 -2.57 55.48 33.13
C GLY A 775 -3.20 55.88 31.79
N VAL A 776 -2.82 55.25 30.68
CA VAL A 776 -3.49 55.40 29.37
C VAL A 776 -4.64 54.41 29.27
N GLU A 777 -5.83 54.87 28.87
CA GLU A 777 -7.01 54.04 28.69
C GLU A 777 -6.90 53.19 27.42
N ILE A 778 -7.13 51.89 27.57
CA ILE A 778 -7.15 50.93 26.45
C ILE A 778 -8.61 50.64 26.10
N THR A 779 -8.99 50.95 24.86
CA THR A 779 -10.36 50.80 24.35
C THR A 779 -10.42 49.67 23.33
N ARG A 780 -11.42 48.80 23.42
CA ARG A 780 -11.64 47.71 22.46
C ARG A 780 -13.12 47.58 22.14
N GLN A 781 -13.41 47.08 20.96
CA GLN A 781 -14.75 46.64 20.60
C GLN A 781 -15.14 45.48 21.51
N ALA A 782 -16.19 45.66 22.30
CA ALA A 782 -16.68 44.64 23.22
C ALA A 782 -18.20 44.76 23.40
N ILE A 783 -18.76 43.88 24.23
CA ILE A 783 -20.20 43.83 24.49
C ILE A 783 -20.45 44.37 25.88
N LEU A 784 -21.12 45.52 25.96
CA LEU A 784 -21.51 46.13 27.21
C LEU A 784 -22.92 45.65 27.59
N LEU A 785 -23.00 44.96 28.71
CA LEU A 785 -24.22 44.40 29.26
C LEU A 785 -24.64 45.26 30.46
N LYS A 786 -25.83 45.86 30.41
CA LYS A 786 -26.38 46.71 31.49
C LYS A 786 -27.63 46.08 32.07
N ARG A 787 -27.75 46.16 33.39
CA ARG A 787 -28.95 45.69 34.09
C ARG A 787 -30.13 46.63 33.80
N GLU A 788 -31.23 46.06 33.32
CA GLU A 788 -32.46 46.80 33.14
C GLU A 788 -33.04 47.13 34.53
N LEU A 789 -33.00 48.40 34.91
CA LEU A 789 -33.59 48.86 36.16
C LEU A 789 -35.08 49.08 35.95
N PRO A 790 -35.96 48.62 36.87
CA PRO A 790 -37.39 48.88 36.73
C PRO A 790 -37.63 50.39 36.69
N GLU A 791 -38.40 50.84 35.70
CA GLU A 791 -38.90 52.22 35.65
C GLU A 791 -39.57 52.53 37.00
N LEU A 792 -39.01 53.49 37.74
CA LEU A 792 -39.66 54.05 38.91
C LEU A 792 -41.00 54.64 38.45
N PRO A 793 -42.15 54.20 38.99
CA PRO A 793 -43.42 54.79 38.61
C PRO A 793 -43.39 56.28 38.97
N ALA A 794 -43.67 57.11 37.96
CA ALA A 794 -43.61 58.56 37.98
C ALA A 794 -44.50 59.22 39.04
#